data_AF-A0A9D6DBV0-F1
#
_entry.id   AF-A0A9D6DBV0-F1
#
_cell.length_a   1.000
_cell.length_b   1.000
_cell.length_c   1.000
_cell.angle_alpha   90.00
_cell.angle_beta   90.00
_cell.angle_gamma   90.00
#
_symmetry.space_group_name_H-M   'P 1'
#
loop_
_entity.id
_entity.type
_entity.pdbx_description
1 polymer ?
#
loop_
_entity_poly.entity_id
_entity_poly.type
_entity_poly.pdbx_seq_one_letter_code
_entity_poly.pdbx_strand_id
1 'polypeptide(L)'
;MVVAMTLQALSPLAQAMQMPAAAPVAPPDANDQYARLLRGLSASLPPADANANTARARAAQGEAAPNYRDRIEQFEYLYGQIAARQQTLLELWRAKGVDAEIIARETELQAAMAERHRRLVALLQQTAQPAARTAQGGSATTALAAFLADQVVEPRTNPLDPNQLPWQSPLADLEKLRVPYGETEAASPADKAPAQRTVQRKTPASTGAHDLPDAFDLAPTGDAPHTPAIQALAASLGNNPLAIYQWVHDNIVFTPTYGSVQGAQDTLDKRSGNAFDQASLLIALLRSAGISARYVVGTIEVPEDKLRNWLGDYKTIDAAQQILGQGGIPNVAMVRGGRVDALRLEHAWVEAHLSFYPSRGARHIPGVSQGDTWVPMDPSYKQYTYTAGVDLGQQVSFDAQAFADAARIGASIDDTQGWVQNLNQSNIERDLNAYQERLKTHVDSRYPNATVGDILGTQKIIPDTAPYFAGTLKTTITATAARYSALPDSLRAQFRYRLFLDAWSASMDSPELTFQQPTSELAGKKLTLAWVPASDADRQAIEALLPAPNPDGSPIRPDQLPQGLPGSINLKAEIRLEGTPVATSRPYRAGAEPVGMGGYTRYASLGLQGGADWDDSTDALVAGQQSAIGLSIQGISKTQLETLKTRMEATKTKLQQVQANPGNTQPLDDLTGDILAGDLLTANIWSWWAEHQSHGRISAAQSRLTTQDPHNTWQRDTSGMEDRPALGYGMFHSVAVPTKLYGTVTTGVRFKGVMMDISHMRAIRWVKDSRLPQNAATGATAQTEAKNRWIAYNRMRGQYASALEHAIPERFFNDPATCNAPGASATT
;
A
#
# COMPACT_ATOMS: atom_id res chain seq x y z
N MET A 1 -19.76 12.86 17.58
CA MET A 1 -18.42 12.26 17.31
C MET A 1 -18.50 10.76 17.07
N VAL A 2 -19.13 9.97 17.94
CA VAL A 2 -19.32 8.51 17.76
C VAL A 2 -20.04 8.19 16.44
N VAL A 3 -21.16 8.86 16.19
CA VAL A 3 -21.93 8.68 14.95
C VAL A 3 -21.12 9.14 13.72
N ALA A 4 -20.38 10.25 13.81
CA ALA A 4 -19.54 10.71 12.69
C ALA A 4 -18.47 9.69 12.27
N MET A 5 -17.90 8.92 13.21
CA MET A 5 -16.92 7.86 12.92
C MET A 5 -17.54 6.61 12.28
N THR A 6 -18.71 6.16 12.74
CA THR A 6 -19.45 5.07 12.09
C THR A 6 -20.02 5.46 10.73
N LEU A 7 -20.36 6.74 10.54
CA LEU A 7 -20.88 7.30 9.28
C LEU A 7 -19.79 7.52 8.22
N GLN A 8 -18.57 7.90 8.65
CA GLN A 8 -17.42 8.06 7.75
C GLN A 8 -17.06 6.75 7.03
N ALA A 9 -17.33 5.59 7.63
CA ALA A 9 -17.14 4.26 7.02
C ALA A 9 -18.04 3.96 5.81
N LEU A 10 -19.16 4.66 5.65
CA LEU A 10 -20.08 4.47 4.51
C LEU A 10 -19.92 5.57 3.43
N SER A 11 -19.28 6.69 3.80
CA SER A 11 -19.14 7.88 2.96
C SER A 11 -18.39 7.68 1.62
N PRO A 12 -17.33 6.84 1.51
CA PRO A 12 -16.60 6.69 0.25
C PRO A 12 -17.37 5.85 -0.76
N LEU A 13 -18.16 4.87 -0.30
CA LEU A 13 -19.04 4.07 -1.18
C LEU A 13 -20.17 4.93 -1.74
N ALA A 14 -20.74 5.82 -0.92
CA ALA A 14 -21.73 6.79 -1.37
C ALA A 14 -21.13 7.75 -2.42
N GLN A 15 -19.92 8.28 -2.17
CA GLN A 15 -19.21 9.17 -3.10
C GLN A 15 -18.73 8.46 -4.37
N ALA A 16 -18.36 7.19 -4.30
CA ALA A 16 -18.08 6.36 -5.49
C ALA A 16 -19.27 6.24 -6.43
N MET A 17 -20.47 6.23 -5.87
CA MET A 17 -21.69 6.22 -6.65
C MET A 17 -22.07 7.61 -7.18
N GLN A 18 -21.49 8.68 -6.63
CA GLN A 18 -21.73 10.09 -7.00
C GLN A 18 -20.92 10.57 -8.20
N MET A 19 -20.17 9.70 -8.91
CA MET A 19 -19.38 10.13 -10.06
C MET A 19 -20.24 10.96 -11.02
N PRO A 20 -19.94 12.26 -11.21
CA PRO A 20 -20.59 13.04 -12.25
C PRO A 20 -20.21 12.43 -13.59
N ALA A 21 -21.07 12.62 -14.60
CA ALA A 21 -20.65 12.42 -15.99
C ALA A 21 -19.33 13.19 -16.19
N ALA A 22 -18.29 12.48 -16.63
CA ALA A 22 -16.94 13.02 -16.77
C ALA A 22 -17.01 14.42 -17.40
N ALA A 23 -16.36 15.40 -16.76
CA ALA A 23 -16.20 16.73 -17.33
C ALA A 23 -15.77 16.60 -18.80
N PRO A 24 -16.24 17.46 -19.71
CA PRO A 24 -15.94 17.33 -21.14
C PRO A 24 -14.43 17.24 -21.31
N VAL A 25 -13.96 16.04 -21.65
CA VAL A 25 -12.56 15.76 -21.91
C VAL A 25 -12.12 16.75 -22.97
N ALA A 26 -11.07 17.53 -22.69
CA ALA A 26 -10.51 18.45 -23.66
C ALA A 26 -10.39 17.73 -25.01
N PRO A 27 -10.78 18.37 -26.13
CA PRO A 27 -10.79 17.70 -27.41
C PRO A 27 -9.42 17.06 -27.66
N PRO A 28 -9.39 15.78 -28.03
CA PRO A 28 -8.15 15.01 -28.15
C PRO A 28 -7.20 15.73 -29.10
N ASP A 29 -5.93 15.87 -28.72
CA ASP A 29 -4.94 16.56 -29.54
C ASP A 29 -4.66 15.79 -30.86
N ALA A 30 -3.96 16.43 -31.79
CA ALA A 30 -3.66 15.83 -33.09
C ALA A 30 -2.95 14.46 -32.97
N ASN A 31 -2.12 14.26 -31.95
CA ASN A 31 -1.45 12.97 -31.70
C ASN A 31 -2.44 11.88 -31.27
N ASP A 32 -3.35 12.19 -30.34
CA ASP A 32 -4.40 11.27 -29.89
C ASP A 32 -5.38 10.93 -31.01
N GLN A 33 -5.69 11.90 -31.87
CA GLN A 33 -6.49 11.67 -33.08
C GLN A 33 -5.74 10.77 -34.07
N TYR A 34 -4.45 11.04 -34.32
CA TYR A 34 -3.61 10.24 -35.22
C TYR A 34 -3.48 8.78 -34.74
N ALA A 35 -3.19 8.58 -33.45
CA ALA A 35 -3.05 7.25 -32.86
C ALA A 35 -4.37 6.47 -32.83
N ARG A 36 -5.52 7.12 -32.60
CA ARG A 36 -6.83 6.47 -32.71
C ARG A 36 -7.18 6.14 -34.16
N LEU A 37 -6.80 7.00 -35.11
CA LEU A 37 -6.98 6.74 -36.54
C LEU A 37 -6.16 5.53 -36.99
N LEU A 38 -4.90 5.41 -36.53
CA LEU A 38 -4.05 4.23 -36.73
C LEU A 38 -4.69 2.95 -36.17
N ARG A 39 -5.15 2.98 -34.90
CA ARG A 39 -5.82 1.82 -34.26
C ARG A 39 -7.09 1.42 -34.98
N GLY A 40 -7.93 2.39 -35.35
CA GLY A 40 -9.16 2.14 -36.10
C GLY A 40 -8.89 1.55 -37.49
N LEU A 41 -7.83 2.02 -38.18
CA LEU A 41 -7.39 1.42 -39.44
C LEU A 41 -6.90 -0.02 -39.23
N SER A 42 -6.07 -0.27 -38.22
CA SER A 42 -5.57 -1.62 -37.89
C SER A 42 -6.71 -2.60 -37.61
N ALA A 43 -7.69 -2.20 -36.79
CA ALA A 43 -8.86 -3.03 -36.46
C ALA A 43 -9.74 -3.34 -37.68
N SER A 44 -9.80 -2.43 -38.65
CA SER A 44 -10.58 -2.61 -39.89
C SER A 44 -9.93 -3.55 -40.92
N LEU A 45 -8.68 -3.96 -40.71
CA LEU A 45 -7.96 -4.86 -41.61
C LEU A 45 -8.00 -6.31 -41.09
N PRO A 46 -7.92 -7.32 -41.96
CA PRO A 46 -7.70 -8.70 -41.54
C PRO A 46 -6.31 -8.85 -40.90
N PRO A 47 -6.14 -9.82 -39.97
CA PRO A 47 -4.83 -10.20 -39.44
C PRO A 47 -3.81 -10.47 -40.57
N ALA A 48 -2.55 -10.11 -40.36
CA ALA A 48 -1.50 -10.26 -41.38
C ALA A 48 -1.30 -11.72 -41.84
N ASP A 49 -1.67 -12.68 -41.00
CA ASP A 49 -1.62 -14.13 -41.21
C ASP A 49 -2.98 -14.77 -41.59
N ALA A 50 -4.02 -13.96 -41.77
CA ALA A 50 -5.36 -14.46 -42.08
C ALA A 50 -5.39 -15.21 -43.41
N ASN A 51 -5.86 -16.46 -43.36
CA ASN A 51 -6.06 -17.28 -44.55
C ASN A 51 -7.28 -16.77 -45.37
N ALA A 52 -7.35 -17.16 -46.65
CA ALA A 52 -8.34 -16.64 -47.60
C ALA A 52 -9.82 -16.82 -47.17
N ASN A 53 -10.09 -17.72 -46.22
CA ASN A 53 -11.43 -17.99 -45.70
C ASN A 53 -11.90 -16.92 -44.69
N THR A 54 -11.01 -16.39 -43.85
CA THR A 54 -11.34 -15.32 -42.88
C THR A 54 -11.69 -14.01 -43.58
N ALA A 55 -10.97 -13.69 -44.66
CA ALA A 55 -11.26 -12.52 -45.51
C ALA A 55 -12.62 -12.64 -46.23
N ARG A 56 -13.00 -13.86 -46.67
CA ARG A 56 -14.31 -14.14 -47.29
C ARG A 56 -15.46 -14.06 -46.28
N ALA A 57 -15.25 -14.47 -45.02
CA ALA A 57 -16.27 -14.41 -43.97
C ALA A 57 -16.64 -12.97 -43.59
N ARG A 58 -15.66 -12.05 -43.48
CA ARG A 58 -15.93 -10.62 -43.23
C ARG A 58 -16.63 -9.93 -44.41
N ALA A 59 -16.24 -10.24 -45.64
CA ALA A 59 -16.93 -9.75 -46.84
C ALA A 59 -18.40 -10.20 -46.91
N ALA A 60 -18.71 -11.41 -46.44
CA ALA A 60 -20.08 -11.93 -46.32
C ALA A 60 -20.91 -11.27 -45.21
N GLN A 61 -20.26 -10.66 -44.21
CA GLN A 61 -20.92 -9.88 -43.13
C GLN A 61 -21.18 -8.41 -43.52
N GLY A 62 -20.81 -7.98 -44.74
CA GLY A 62 -21.08 -6.63 -45.22
C GLY A 62 -20.17 -5.53 -44.65
N GLU A 63 -19.02 -5.88 -44.04
CA GLU A 63 -18.01 -4.89 -43.63
C GLU A 63 -17.40 -4.23 -44.87
N ALA A 64 -17.76 -2.96 -45.11
CA ALA A 64 -17.22 -2.18 -46.22
C ALA A 64 -15.71 -1.94 -46.04
N ALA A 65 -14.94 -2.13 -47.12
CA ALA A 65 -13.51 -1.81 -47.11
C ALA A 65 -13.29 -0.33 -46.75
N PRO A 66 -12.27 0.01 -45.95
CA PRO A 66 -12.00 1.40 -45.57
C PRO A 66 -11.84 2.28 -46.81
N ASN A 67 -12.43 3.48 -46.81
CA ASN A 67 -12.12 4.47 -47.85
C ASN A 67 -10.69 4.98 -47.64
N TYR A 68 -9.74 4.36 -48.34
CA TYR A 68 -8.32 4.66 -48.21
C TYR A 68 -7.97 6.09 -48.64
N ARG A 69 -8.74 6.73 -49.54
CA ARG A 69 -8.52 8.13 -49.93
C ARG A 69 -8.81 9.08 -48.78
N ASP A 70 -9.97 8.95 -48.15
CA ASP A 70 -10.34 9.77 -46.98
C ASP A 70 -9.37 9.57 -45.82
N ARG A 71 -8.89 8.32 -45.61
CA ARG A 71 -7.88 8.02 -44.59
C ARG A 71 -6.56 8.75 -44.86
N ILE A 72 -6.10 8.81 -46.11
CA ILE A 72 -4.88 9.55 -46.48
C ILE A 72 -5.03 11.02 -46.13
N GLU A 73 -6.13 11.67 -46.52
CA GLU A 73 -6.38 13.09 -46.24
C GLU A 73 -6.40 13.37 -44.73
N GLN A 74 -7.06 12.50 -43.94
CA GLN A 74 -7.08 12.61 -42.49
C GLN A 74 -5.68 12.47 -41.87
N PHE A 75 -4.87 11.51 -42.33
CA PHE A 75 -3.50 11.32 -41.83
C PHE A 75 -2.59 12.49 -42.19
N GLU A 76 -2.65 12.99 -43.43
CA GLU A 76 -1.85 14.14 -43.89
C GLU A 76 -2.20 15.41 -43.10
N TYR A 77 -3.50 15.68 -42.90
CA TYR A 77 -3.95 16.82 -42.10
C TYR A 77 -3.43 16.77 -40.65
N LEU A 78 -3.60 15.62 -39.99
CA LEU A 78 -3.15 15.44 -38.61
C LEU A 78 -1.62 15.49 -38.51
N TYR A 79 -0.89 14.87 -39.44
CA TYR A 79 0.57 14.91 -39.45
C TYR A 79 1.10 16.33 -39.69
N GLY A 80 0.47 17.11 -40.57
CA GLY A 80 0.81 18.51 -40.79
C GLY A 80 0.76 19.36 -39.52
N GLN A 81 -0.27 19.16 -38.68
CA GLN A 81 -0.37 19.82 -37.37
C GLN A 81 0.74 19.38 -36.41
N ILE A 82 1.05 18.08 -36.38
CA ILE A 82 2.09 17.52 -35.52
C ILE A 82 3.46 18.09 -35.92
N ALA A 83 3.79 18.05 -37.22
CA ALA A 83 5.04 18.57 -37.75
C ALA A 83 5.20 20.08 -37.50
N ALA A 84 4.13 20.87 -37.68
CA ALA A 84 4.16 22.30 -37.39
C ALA A 84 4.47 22.59 -35.92
N ARG A 85 3.82 21.87 -34.99
CA ARG A 85 4.06 22.01 -33.54
C ARG A 85 5.51 21.66 -33.17
N GLN A 86 6.05 20.59 -33.75
CA GLN A 86 7.43 20.16 -33.53
C GLN A 86 8.44 21.18 -34.09
N GLN A 87 8.14 21.81 -35.23
CA GLN A 87 8.96 22.88 -35.78
C GLN A 87 8.95 24.13 -34.87
N THR A 88 7.78 24.53 -34.35
CA THR A 88 7.68 25.64 -33.38
C THR A 88 8.49 25.35 -32.11
N LEU A 89 8.51 24.11 -31.63
CA LEU A 89 9.34 23.70 -30.49
C LEU A 89 10.83 23.89 -30.77
N LEU A 90 11.32 23.45 -31.93
CA LEU A 90 12.72 23.66 -32.33
C LEU A 90 13.09 25.14 -32.43
N GLU A 91 12.19 25.96 -33.00
CA GLU A 91 12.39 27.41 -33.09
C GLU A 91 12.46 28.07 -31.71
N LEU A 92 11.55 27.69 -30.80
CA LEU A 92 11.56 28.13 -29.40
C LEU A 92 12.89 27.78 -28.71
N TRP A 93 13.33 26.53 -28.83
CA TRP A 93 14.56 26.06 -28.20
C TRP A 93 15.82 26.72 -28.78
N ARG A 94 15.88 26.92 -30.09
CA ARG A 94 16.96 27.70 -30.72
C ARG A 94 16.97 29.13 -30.21
N ALA A 95 15.80 29.78 -30.14
CA ALA A 95 15.67 31.15 -29.67
C ALA A 95 16.07 31.31 -28.19
N LYS A 96 15.78 30.30 -27.36
CA LYS A 96 16.17 30.27 -25.94
C LYS A 96 17.57 29.71 -25.67
N GLY A 97 18.33 29.37 -26.71
CA GLY A 97 19.72 28.90 -26.57
C GLY A 97 19.85 27.52 -25.92
N VAL A 98 18.86 26.64 -26.09
CA VAL A 98 18.94 25.25 -25.62
C VAL A 98 20.05 24.51 -26.37
N ASP A 99 20.75 23.62 -25.67
CA ASP A 99 21.90 22.88 -26.18
C ASP A 99 21.60 22.14 -27.51
N ALA A 100 22.60 22.12 -28.40
CA ALA A 100 22.52 21.51 -29.72
C ALA A 100 22.22 19.99 -29.65
N GLU A 101 22.61 19.31 -28.56
CA GLU A 101 22.30 17.89 -28.36
C GLU A 101 20.79 17.65 -28.26
N ILE A 102 20.05 18.49 -27.52
CA ILE A 102 18.60 18.36 -27.39
C ILE A 102 17.91 18.64 -28.73
N ILE A 103 18.37 19.67 -29.44
CA ILE A 103 17.90 20.01 -30.79
C ILE A 103 18.14 18.83 -31.75
N ALA A 104 19.28 18.16 -31.67
CA ALA A 104 19.61 17.00 -32.50
C ALA A 104 18.67 15.82 -32.20
N ARG A 105 18.44 15.50 -30.92
CA ARG A 105 17.50 14.43 -30.51
C ARG A 105 16.08 14.68 -31.00
N GLU A 106 15.60 15.93 -30.91
CA GLU A 106 14.27 16.29 -31.41
C GLU A 106 14.19 16.21 -32.94
N THR A 107 15.24 16.64 -33.63
CA THR A 107 15.34 16.53 -35.10
C THR A 107 15.32 15.07 -35.54
N GLU A 108 16.00 14.17 -34.80
CA GLU A 108 15.98 12.73 -35.06
C GLU A 108 14.57 12.14 -34.86
N LEU A 109 13.87 12.53 -33.79
CA LEU A 109 12.49 12.12 -33.55
C LEU A 109 11.56 12.57 -34.68
N GLN A 110 11.68 13.81 -35.14
CA GLN A 110 10.92 14.32 -36.28
C GLN A 110 11.21 13.53 -37.57
N ALA A 111 12.48 13.23 -37.86
CA ALA A 111 12.86 12.45 -39.03
C ALA A 111 12.30 11.02 -38.97
N ALA A 112 12.38 10.37 -37.80
CA ALA A 112 11.86 9.03 -37.57
C ALA A 112 10.32 8.95 -37.72
N MET A 113 9.61 10.03 -37.38
CA MET A 113 8.17 10.15 -37.59
C MET A 113 7.83 10.40 -39.06
N ALA A 114 8.56 11.30 -39.72
CA ALA A 114 8.37 11.61 -41.13
C ALA A 114 8.53 10.39 -42.02
N GLU A 115 9.53 9.54 -41.72
CA GLU A 115 9.75 8.29 -42.46
C GLU A 115 8.57 7.32 -42.29
N ARG A 116 8.10 7.09 -41.05
CA ARG A 116 6.94 6.20 -40.79
C ARG A 116 5.66 6.73 -41.42
N HIS A 117 5.47 8.06 -41.40
CA HIS A 117 4.35 8.72 -42.05
C HIS A 117 4.36 8.53 -43.57
N ARG A 118 5.48 8.84 -44.23
CA ARG A 118 5.64 8.60 -45.66
C ARG A 118 5.39 7.14 -46.02
N ARG A 119 5.87 6.20 -45.18
CA ARG A 119 5.64 4.77 -45.40
C ARG A 119 4.17 4.37 -45.29
N LEU A 120 3.46 4.87 -44.28
CA LEU A 120 2.02 4.64 -44.12
C LEU A 120 1.24 5.16 -45.31
N VAL A 121 1.49 6.42 -45.72
CA VAL A 121 0.79 7.05 -46.85
C VAL A 121 1.07 6.29 -48.14
N ALA A 122 2.31 5.88 -48.39
CA ALA A 122 2.65 5.07 -49.56
C ALA A 122 1.92 3.71 -49.58
N LEU A 123 1.81 3.03 -48.42
CA LEU A 123 1.05 1.78 -48.30
C LEU A 123 -0.45 1.99 -48.53
N LEU A 124 -1.03 3.06 -47.99
CA LEU A 124 -2.43 3.43 -48.22
C LEU A 124 -2.72 3.75 -49.69
N GLN A 125 -1.83 4.51 -50.35
CA GLN A 125 -1.95 4.83 -51.77
C GLN A 125 -1.86 3.59 -52.64
N GLN A 126 -1.00 2.64 -52.30
CA GLN A 126 -0.91 1.34 -52.99
C GLN A 126 -2.21 0.56 -52.81
N THR A 127 -2.70 0.40 -51.58
CA THR A 127 -3.94 -0.36 -51.29
C THR A 127 -5.19 0.28 -51.92
N ALA A 128 -5.18 1.59 -52.20
CA ALA A 128 -6.27 2.28 -52.90
C ALA A 128 -6.38 1.95 -54.40
N GLN A 129 -5.40 1.25 -55.01
CA GLN A 129 -5.41 0.92 -56.44
C GLN A 129 -6.11 -0.43 -56.75
N PRO A 130 -6.79 -0.57 -57.91
CA PRO A 130 -7.36 -1.86 -58.33
C PRO A 130 -6.24 -2.90 -58.55
N ALA A 131 -6.39 -4.11 -58.00
CA ALA A 131 -5.41 -5.20 -58.07
C ALA A 131 -4.03 -4.88 -57.47
N ALA A 132 -3.98 -4.04 -56.43
CA ALA A 132 -2.77 -3.57 -55.77
C ALA A 132 -1.84 -4.70 -55.26
N ARG A 133 -0.69 -4.84 -55.92
CA ARG A 133 0.44 -5.65 -55.45
C ARG A 133 1.58 -4.77 -54.99
N THR A 134 2.35 -5.22 -54.01
CA THR A 134 3.61 -4.58 -53.62
C THR A 134 4.66 -4.77 -54.72
N ALA A 135 5.73 -3.98 -54.69
CA ALA A 135 6.89 -4.14 -55.59
C ALA A 135 7.55 -5.54 -55.50
N GLN A 136 7.25 -6.31 -54.45
CA GLN A 136 7.74 -7.67 -54.21
C GLN A 136 6.69 -8.75 -54.58
N GLY A 137 5.56 -8.38 -55.19
CA GLY A 137 4.54 -9.31 -55.70
C GLY A 137 3.46 -9.77 -54.70
N GLY A 138 3.50 -9.30 -53.44
CA GLY A 138 2.49 -9.59 -52.41
C GLY A 138 1.27 -8.66 -52.44
N SER A 139 0.20 -8.97 -51.69
CA SER A 139 -0.98 -8.10 -51.56
C SER A 139 -0.64 -6.80 -50.80
N ALA A 140 -1.02 -5.64 -51.34
CA ALA A 140 -0.81 -4.35 -50.68
C ALA A 140 -1.54 -4.25 -49.32
N THR A 141 -2.72 -4.88 -49.20
CA THR A 141 -3.48 -4.96 -47.95
C THR A 141 -2.74 -5.74 -46.87
N THR A 142 -2.06 -6.84 -47.24
CA THR A 142 -1.26 -7.64 -46.30
C THR A 142 -0.03 -6.88 -45.83
N ALA A 143 0.63 -6.13 -46.71
CA ALA A 143 1.76 -5.29 -46.34
C ALA A 143 1.36 -4.14 -45.42
N LEU A 144 0.19 -3.53 -45.65
CA LEU A 144 -0.39 -2.53 -44.74
C LEU A 144 -0.73 -3.14 -43.38
N ALA A 145 -1.36 -4.32 -43.35
CA ALA A 145 -1.68 -5.02 -42.12
C ALA A 145 -0.42 -5.41 -41.32
N ALA A 146 0.62 -5.91 -41.99
CA ALA A 146 1.91 -6.22 -41.35
C ALA A 146 2.60 -4.98 -40.78
N PHE A 147 2.61 -3.87 -41.54
CA PHE A 147 3.13 -2.59 -41.04
C PHE A 147 2.35 -2.11 -39.81
N LEU A 148 1.02 -2.16 -39.85
CA LEU A 148 0.20 -1.74 -38.71
C LEU A 148 0.34 -2.69 -37.51
N ALA A 149 0.50 -3.99 -37.70
CA ALA A 149 0.74 -4.93 -36.61
C ALA A 149 2.05 -4.63 -35.86
N ASP A 150 3.09 -4.20 -36.59
CA ASP A 150 4.38 -3.81 -36.01
C ASP A 150 4.34 -2.41 -35.37
N GLN A 151 3.54 -1.49 -35.95
CA GLN A 151 3.49 -0.08 -35.54
C GLN A 151 2.27 0.27 -34.66
N VAL A 152 1.36 -0.64 -34.40
CA VAL A 152 0.20 -0.43 -33.52
C VAL A 152 0.30 -1.45 -32.41
N VAL A 153 1.06 -1.09 -31.37
CA VAL A 153 1.16 -1.92 -30.16
C VAL A 153 -0.19 -1.82 -29.43
N GLU A 154 -0.87 -2.95 -29.26
CA GLU A 154 -2.06 -3.00 -28.42
C GLU A 154 -1.72 -2.59 -26.98
N PRO A 155 -2.64 -1.94 -26.24
CA PRO A 155 -2.45 -1.70 -24.83
C PRO A 155 -2.11 -3.02 -24.15
N ARG A 156 -0.91 -3.13 -23.57
CA ARG A 156 -0.56 -4.33 -22.79
C ARG A 156 -1.50 -4.37 -21.60
N THR A 157 -2.42 -5.31 -21.59
CA THR A 157 -3.11 -5.68 -20.36
C THR A 157 -2.11 -6.48 -19.54
N ASN A 158 -1.80 -6.02 -18.31
CA ASN A 158 -1.14 -6.92 -17.37
C ASN A 158 -2.11 -8.09 -17.17
N PRO A 159 -1.74 -9.33 -17.56
CA PRO A 159 -2.62 -10.46 -17.32
C PRO A 159 -2.87 -10.54 -15.81
N LEU A 160 -4.14 -10.54 -15.42
CA LEU A 160 -4.52 -10.73 -14.03
C LEU A 160 -4.06 -12.13 -13.63
N ASP A 161 -3.06 -12.24 -12.77
CA ASP A 161 -2.69 -13.49 -12.12
C ASP A 161 -3.55 -13.65 -10.86
N PRO A 162 -4.54 -14.58 -10.84
CA PRO A 162 -5.39 -14.78 -9.68
C PRO A 162 -4.62 -15.25 -8.43
N ASN A 163 -3.39 -15.75 -8.58
CA ASN A 163 -2.55 -16.19 -7.47
C ASN A 163 -1.63 -15.08 -6.94
N GLN A 164 -1.46 -13.98 -7.70
CA GLN A 164 -0.64 -12.82 -7.32
C GLN A 164 -1.44 -11.53 -7.44
N LEU A 165 -2.61 -11.51 -6.79
CA LEU A 165 -3.42 -10.31 -6.73
C LEU A 165 -2.72 -9.21 -5.90
N PRO A 166 -2.83 -7.93 -6.30
CA PRO A 166 -2.34 -6.79 -5.51
C PRO A 166 -2.85 -6.82 -4.07
N TRP A 167 -4.11 -7.23 -3.87
CA TRP A 167 -4.77 -7.26 -2.57
C TRP A 167 -5.02 -8.69 -2.11
N GLN A 168 -4.43 -9.05 -0.98
CA GLN A 168 -4.57 -10.38 -0.43
C GLN A 168 -4.78 -10.36 1.08
N SER A 169 -5.64 -11.26 1.54
CA SER A 169 -5.66 -11.72 2.92
C SER A 169 -5.56 -13.24 2.81
N PRO A 170 -4.37 -13.84 2.81
CA PRO A 170 -4.26 -15.29 2.70
C PRO A 170 -4.62 -15.95 4.04
N LEU A 171 -5.21 -17.14 3.98
CA LEU A 171 -5.30 -18.00 5.16
C LEU A 171 -3.92 -18.55 5.50
N ALA A 172 -3.63 -18.74 6.79
CA ALA A 172 -2.37 -19.30 7.19
C ALA A 172 -2.35 -20.81 6.90
N ASP A 173 -1.33 -21.24 6.16
CA ASP A 173 -1.00 -22.65 6.01
C ASP A 173 -0.15 -23.07 7.21
N LEU A 174 -0.82 -23.50 8.28
CA LEU A 174 -0.19 -23.84 9.56
C LEU A 174 0.82 -24.99 9.43
N GLU A 175 0.70 -25.85 8.41
CA GLU A 175 1.64 -26.94 8.15
C GLU A 175 2.95 -26.45 7.53
N LYS A 176 2.92 -25.29 6.85
CA LYS A 176 4.11 -24.65 6.25
C LYS A 176 4.78 -23.65 7.19
N LEU A 177 4.18 -23.34 8.34
CA LEU A 177 4.83 -22.50 9.34
C LEU A 177 6.02 -23.26 9.94
N ARG A 178 7.13 -22.53 10.10
CA ARG A 178 8.31 -23.04 10.78
C ARG A 178 7.96 -23.50 12.21
N VAL A 179 8.60 -24.58 12.67
CA VAL A 179 8.50 -25.01 14.07
C VAL A 179 9.31 -24.07 14.98
N PRO A 180 8.84 -23.79 16.21
CA PRO A 180 9.58 -22.96 17.15
C PRO A 180 10.96 -23.49 17.52
N TYR A 181 11.91 -22.61 17.82
CA TYR A 181 13.24 -22.99 18.29
C TYR A 181 13.17 -23.94 19.50
N GLY A 182 14.00 -24.97 19.49
CA GLY A 182 14.07 -25.96 20.56
C GLY A 182 13.05 -27.10 20.44
N GLU A 183 12.08 -26.98 19.52
CA GLU A 183 11.21 -28.08 19.13
C GLU A 183 11.82 -28.86 17.96
N THR A 184 11.58 -30.17 17.91
CA THR A 184 11.86 -31.01 16.74
C THR A 184 10.55 -31.22 15.97
N GLU A 185 10.58 -31.25 14.64
CA GLU A 185 9.44 -31.70 13.83
C GLU A 185 8.94 -33.04 14.37
N ALA A 186 7.72 -33.06 14.92
CA ALA A 186 7.07 -34.31 15.25
C ALA A 186 6.79 -35.04 13.93
N ALA A 187 7.39 -36.22 13.76
CA ALA A 187 7.12 -37.08 12.62
C ALA A 187 5.60 -37.24 12.41
N SER A 188 5.17 -37.16 11.14
CA SER A 188 3.79 -37.34 10.71
C SER A 188 3.10 -38.55 11.37
N PRO A 189 1.76 -38.55 11.52
CA PRO A 189 1.00 -39.63 12.19
C PRO A 189 1.04 -41.02 11.53
N ALA A 190 1.94 -41.27 10.57
CA ALA A 190 1.99 -42.50 9.79
C ALA A 190 2.96 -43.57 10.32
N ASP A 191 3.93 -43.24 11.18
CA ASP A 191 4.95 -44.21 11.60
C ASP A 191 4.66 -44.82 12.98
N LYS A 192 3.79 -45.83 12.99
CA LYS A 192 3.69 -46.78 14.12
C LYS A 192 4.77 -47.86 14.00
N ALA A 193 5.90 -47.72 14.70
CA ALA A 193 6.72 -48.84 15.16
C ALA A 193 7.59 -48.43 16.36
N PRO A 194 7.79 -49.30 17.37
CA PRO A 194 8.49 -48.94 18.60
C PRO A 194 10.00 -49.07 18.38
N ALA A 195 10.70 -47.96 18.23
CA ALA A 195 12.15 -47.93 18.31
C ALA A 195 12.58 -46.96 19.41
N GLN A 196 13.07 -47.54 20.51
CA GLN A 196 13.83 -46.83 21.54
C GLN A 196 14.94 -46.04 20.85
N ARG A 197 14.81 -44.71 20.81
CA ARG A 197 15.86 -43.80 20.37
C ARG A 197 16.11 -42.79 21.49
N THR A 198 17.28 -42.94 22.08
CA THR A 198 17.84 -42.13 23.14
C THR A 198 17.83 -40.66 22.73
N VAL A 199 17.19 -39.82 23.53
CA VAL A 199 17.22 -38.36 23.42
C VAL A 199 18.65 -37.91 23.69
N GLN A 200 19.44 -37.66 22.65
CA GLN A 200 20.63 -36.83 22.80
C GLN A 200 20.20 -35.36 22.78
N ARG A 201 20.05 -34.81 23.98
CA ARG A 201 19.94 -33.39 24.25
C ARG A 201 21.19 -32.69 23.69
N LYS A 202 21.12 -32.16 22.47
CA LYS A 202 22.09 -31.15 22.01
C LYS A 202 21.79 -29.87 22.78
N THR A 203 22.51 -29.67 23.87
CA THR A 203 22.65 -28.35 24.50
C THR A 203 23.14 -27.36 23.43
N PRO A 204 22.46 -26.22 23.21
CA PRO A 204 23.07 -25.11 22.49
C PRO A 204 24.33 -24.71 23.27
N ALA A 205 25.45 -24.59 22.58
CA ALA A 205 26.71 -24.19 23.16
C ALA A 205 26.55 -22.79 23.78
N SER A 206 26.65 -22.69 25.10
CA SER A 206 26.92 -21.43 25.78
C SER A 206 28.38 -21.06 25.56
N THR A 207 28.67 -20.18 24.60
CA THR A 207 29.98 -19.51 24.56
C THR A 207 29.95 -18.34 25.54
N GLY A 208 30.55 -18.55 26.71
CA GLY A 208 30.62 -17.65 27.86
C GLY A 208 31.53 -16.43 27.65
N ALA A 209 31.14 -15.51 26.77
CA ALA A 209 31.79 -14.21 26.60
C ALA A 209 30.84 -12.99 26.76
N HIS A 210 29.54 -13.20 27.04
CA HIS A 210 28.51 -12.14 27.03
C HIS A 210 27.87 -11.82 28.41
N ASP A 211 28.49 -12.19 29.52
CA ASP A 211 27.85 -11.95 30.84
C ASP A 211 28.00 -10.50 31.35
N LEU A 212 29.02 -9.75 30.92
CA LEU A 212 29.14 -8.33 31.22
C LEU A 212 28.56 -7.47 30.07
N PRO A 213 27.88 -6.36 30.39
CA PRO A 213 27.41 -5.42 29.37
C PRO A 213 28.58 -4.79 28.61
N ASP A 214 28.38 -4.56 27.31
CA ASP A 214 29.33 -3.86 26.46
C ASP A 214 28.75 -2.54 25.89
N ALA A 215 29.53 -1.85 25.07
CA ALA A 215 29.13 -0.58 24.46
C ALA A 215 27.98 -0.76 23.44
N PHE A 216 27.84 -1.93 22.81
CA PHE A 216 26.77 -2.19 21.86
C PHE A 216 25.42 -2.33 22.57
N ASP A 217 25.42 -2.79 23.82
CA ASP A 217 24.22 -2.83 24.66
C ASP A 217 23.72 -1.43 25.09
N LEU A 218 24.47 -0.36 24.79
CA LEU A 218 24.08 1.05 24.99
C LEU A 218 23.90 1.83 23.68
N ALA A 219 24.42 1.32 22.56
CA ALA A 219 24.40 2.04 21.29
C ALA A 219 22.99 2.09 20.67
N PRO A 220 22.60 3.19 20.01
CA PRO A 220 21.39 3.22 19.20
C PRO A 220 21.53 2.29 17.99
N THR A 221 20.41 1.73 17.53
CA THR A 221 20.33 0.92 16.30
C THR A 221 19.22 1.45 15.38
N GLY A 222 19.10 0.90 14.16
CA GLY A 222 17.99 1.23 13.26
C GLY A 222 16.62 0.90 13.86
N ASP A 223 16.50 -0.24 14.57
CA ASP A 223 15.25 -0.65 15.23
C ASP A 223 15.04 0.05 16.59
N ALA A 224 16.11 0.42 17.31
CA ALA A 224 16.06 1.08 18.62
C ALA A 224 16.87 2.40 18.63
N PRO A 225 16.44 3.46 17.92
CA PRO A 225 17.13 4.74 17.84
C PRO A 225 16.95 5.61 19.10
N HIS A 226 17.87 6.55 19.32
CA HIS A 226 17.76 7.60 20.34
C HIS A 226 17.13 8.87 19.76
N THR A 227 15.86 8.79 19.34
CA THR A 227 15.17 9.98 18.83
C THR A 227 14.85 10.97 19.96
N PRO A 228 14.65 12.26 19.65
CA PRO A 228 14.28 13.24 20.67
C PRO A 228 13.03 12.86 21.46
N ALA A 229 12.03 12.26 20.80
CA ALA A 229 10.79 11.82 21.46
C ALA A 229 11.04 10.67 22.47
N ILE A 230 11.88 9.70 22.10
CA ILE A 230 12.25 8.58 22.97
C ILE A 230 13.06 9.07 24.17
N GLN A 231 14.05 9.94 23.94
CA GLN A 231 14.87 10.52 25.02
C GLN A 231 14.01 11.35 26.00
N ALA A 232 13.10 12.19 25.47
CA ALA A 232 12.19 12.98 26.28
C ALA A 232 11.26 12.09 27.11
N LEU A 233 10.73 11.02 26.52
CA LEU A 233 9.90 10.06 27.24
C LEU A 233 10.68 9.34 28.35
N ALA A 234 11.89 8.84 28.08
CA ALA A 234 12.74 8.20 29.10
C ALA A 234 13.01 9.15 30.28
N ALA A 235 13.35 10.41 29.99
CA ALA A 235 13.57 11.44 31.00
C ALA A 235 12.28 11.75 31.79
N SER A 236 11.12 11.81 31.14
CA SER A 236 9.82 12.03 31.79
C SER A 236 9.44 10.93 32.78
N LEU A 237 9.96 9.71 32.56
CA LEU A 237 9.79 8.55 33.43
C LEU A 237 10.89 8.47 34.51
N GLY A 238 11.66 9.55 34.69
CA GLY A 238 12.75 9.66 35.66
C GLY A 238 13.95 8.78 35.32
N ASN A 239 14.08 8.32 34.07
CA ASN A 239 15.08 7.34 33.64
C ASN A 239 15.07 6.05 34.50
N ASN A 240 13.93 5.74 35.14
CA ASN A 240 13.81 4.60 36.03
C ASN A 240 13.43 3.34 35.22
N PRO A 241 14.18 2.23 35.29
CA PRO A 241 13.92 1.05 34.47
C PRO A 241 12.55 0.40 34.73
N LEU A 242 12.07 0.41 35.97
CA LEU A 242 10.74 -0.14 36.30
C LEU A 242 9.63 0.72 35.71
N ALA A 243 9.71 2.05 35.87
CA ALA A 243 8.74 2.98 35.28
C ALA A 243 8.74 2.90 33.74
N ILE A 244 9.92 2.77 33.13
CA ILE A 244 10.07 2.58 31.68
C ILE A 244 9.40 1.27 31.24
N TYR A 245 9.70 0.14 31.90
CA TYR A 245 9.09 -1.15 31.59
C TYR A 245 7.55 -1.10 31.70
N GLN A 246 7.03 -0.61 32.82
CA GLN A 246 5.60 -0.51 33.08
C GLN A 246 4.93 0.38 32.05
N TRP A 247 5.56 1.50 31.68
CA TRP A 247 5.00 2.39 30.67
C TRP A 247 4.85 1.70 29.31
N VAL A 248 5.88 0.96 28.84
CA VAL A 248 5.78 0.23 27.57
C VAL A 248 4.73 -0.88 27.66
N HIS A 249 4.71 -1.62 28.76
CA HIS A 249 3.71 -2.68 29.00
C HIS A 249 2.28 -2.11 29.00
N ASP A 250 2.04 -0.99 29.66
CA ASP A 250 0.69 -0.48 29.92
C ASP A 250 0.14 0.40 28.79
N ASN A 251 1.00 0.96 27.93
CA ASN A 251 0.59 1.95 26.93
C ASN A 251 0.74 1.48 25.47
N ILE A 252 1.28 0.29 25.23
CA ILE A 252 1.52 -0.24 23.88
C ILE A 252 0.72 -1.53 23.65
N VAL A 253 -0.19 -1.52 22.69
CA VAL A 253 -1.03 -2.67 22.35
C VAL A 253 -0.24 -3.72 21.56
N PHE A 254 -0.44 -4.99 21.86
CA PHE A 254 0.21 -6.09 21.13
C PHE A 254 -0.38 -6.28 19.72
N THR A 255 0.49 -6.49 18.74
CA THR A 255 0.15 -6.90 17.36
C THR A 255 0.85 -8.23 17.04
N PRO A 256 0.12 -9.28 16.62
CA PRO A 256 0.69 -10.62 16.46
C PRO A 256 1.39 -10.78 15.11
N THR A 257 2.58 -10.19 14.96
CA THR A 257 3.49 -10.44 13.82
C THR A 257 4.87 -10.84 14.28
N TYR A 258 5.63 -11.51 13.41
CA TYR A 258 6.99 -11.95 13.70
C TYR A 258 8.05 -11.00 13.10
N GLY A 259 9.18 -10.85 13.82
CA GLY A 259 10.30 -9.99 13.44
C GLY A 259 10.11 -8.50 13.75
N SER A 260 11.17 -7.71 13.61
CA SER A 260 11.11 -6.24 13.67
C SER A 260 10.44 -5.71 12.41
N VAL A 261 9.33 -4.99 12.59
CA VAL A 261 8.51 -4.47 11.48
C VAL A 261 8.43 -2.95 11.54
N GLN A 262 8.11 -2.42 12.71
CA GLN A 262 7.90 -0.99 12.94
C GLN A 262 9.16 -0.31 13.50
N GLY A 263 9.91 -1.02 14.36
CA GLY A 263 10.94 -0.40 15.20
C GLY A 263 10.37 0.51 16.30
N ALA A 264 11.24 1.07 17.13
CA ALA A 264 10.86 1.76 18.37
C ALA A 264 10.02 3.03 18.13
N GLN A 265 10.42 3.89 17.18
CA GLN A 265 9.78 5.18 16.97
C GLN A 265 8.34 5.02 16.47
N ASP A 266 8.13 4.16 15.47
CA ASP A 266 6.79 3.93 14.92
C ASP A 266 5.89 3.19 15.93
N THR A 267 6.45 2.30 16.75
CA THR A 267 5.72 1.68 17.88
C THR A 267 5.24 2.73 18.89
N LEU A 268 6.09 3.70 19.22
CA LEU A 268 5.76 4.83 20.09
C LEU A 268 4.65 5.70 19.50
N ASP A 269 4.73 5.99 18.20
CA ASP A 269 3.76 6.83 17.50
C ASP A 269 2.39 6.14 17.33
N LYS A 270 2.40 4.82 17.05
CA LYS A 270 1.17 4.02 16.86
C LYS A 270 0.53 3.56 18.16
N ARG A 271 1.29 3.51 19.25
CA ARG A 271 0.88 2.89 20.52
C ARG A 271 0.50 1.42 20.36
N SER A 272 1.16 0.75 19.41
CA SER A 272 0.99 -0.68 19.16
C SER A 272 2.23 -1.25 18.50
N GLY A 273 2.57 -2.50 18.79
CA GLY A 273 3.70 -3.19 18.15
C GLY A 273 3.72 -4.67 18.51
N ASN A 274 4.47 -5.46 17.75
CA ASN A 274 4.70 -6.86 18.07
C ASN A 274 5.76 -7.05 19.18
N ALA A 275 6.15 -8.29 19.46
CA ALA A 275 7.15 -8.59 20.49
C ALA A 275 8.51 -7.92 20.24
N PHE A 276 9.01 -7.97 19.00
CA PHE A 276 10.28 -7.35 18.60
C PHE A 276 10.19 -5.81 18.59
N ASP A 277 9.06 -5.27 18.13
CA ASP A 277 8.82 -3.83 18.07
C ASP A 277 8.72 -3.23 19.49
N GLN A 278 7.99 -3.89 20.40
CA GLN A 278 7.92 -3.47 21.81
C GLN A 278 9.25 -3.68 22.55
N ALA A 279 9.99 -4.75 22.26
CA ALA A 279 11.35 -4.94 22.76
C ALA A 279 12.28 -3.82 22.26
N SER A 280 12.14 -3.40 21.00
CA SER A 280 12.91 -2.30 20.42
C SER A 280 12.61 -0.97 21.11
N LEU A 281 11.33 -0.67 21.36
CA LEU A 281 10.94 0.53 22.12
C LEU A 281 11.47 0.51 23.56
N LEU A 282 11.36 -0.63 24.25
CA LEU A 282 11.88 -0.78 25.60
C LEU A 282 13.41 -0.59 25.63
N ILE A 283 14.14 -1.22 24.70
CA ILE A 283 15.59 -1.06 24.57
C ILE A 283 15.96 0.39 24.26
N ALA A 284 15.28 1.06 23.33
CA ALA A 284 15.56 2.45 22.98
C ALA A 284 15.40 3.39 24.18
N LEU A 285 14.36 3.19 25.01
CA LEU A 285 14.13 3.97 26.23
C LEU A 285 15.20 3.68 27.30
N LEU A 286 15.52 2.41 27.54
CA LEU A 286 16.54 2.01 28.52
C LEU A 286 17.93 2.53 28.13
N ARG A 287 18.32 2.39 26.85
CA ARG A 287 19.60 2.88 26.35
C ARG A 287 19.68 4.41 26.35
N SER A 288 18.58 5.09 26.04
CA SER A 288 18.47 6.55 26.20
C SER A 288 18.63 7.00 27.66
N ALA A 289 18.23 6.17 28.61
CA ALA A 289 18.46 6.36 30.03
C ALA A 289 19.88 5.97 30.49
N GLY A 290 20.74 5.42 29.62
CA GLY A 290 22.09 4.96 29.97
C GLY A 290 22.14 3.56 30.59
N ILE A 291 21.12 2.73 30.36
CA ILE A 291 21.01 1.36 30.86
C ILE A 291 21.30 0.38 29.74
N SER A 292 22.28 -0.51 29.94
CA SER A 292 22.61 -1.56 28.98
C SER A 292 21.45 -2.53 28.84
N ALA A 293 20.96 -2.70 27.61
CA ALA A 293 19.82 -3.54 27.29
C ALA A 293 20.05 -4.28 25.98
N ARG A 294 19.53 -5.50 25.85
CA ARG A 294 19.69 -6.35 24.66
C ARG A 294 18.46 -7.20 24.40
N TYR A 295 18.28 -7.59 23.15
CA TYR A 295 17.23 -8.51 22.73
C TYR A 295 17.59 -9.93 23.14
N VAL A 296 16.56 -10.70 23.47
CA VAL A 296 16.61 -12.15 23.56
C VAL A 296 15.50 -12.72 22.69
N VAL A 297 15.84 -13.68 21.83
CA VAL A 297 14.89 -14.38 20.96
C VAL A 297 14.88 -15.85 21.36
N GLY A 298 13.68 -16.44 21.46
CA GLY A 298 13.51 -17.82 21.88
C GLY A 298 12.06 -18.26 21.80
N THR A 299 11.72 -19.29 22.58
CA THR A 299 10.39 -19.89 22.62
C THR A 299 9.80 -19.75 24.01
N ILE A 300 8.54 -19.31 24.08
CA ILE A 300 7.76 -19.24 25.31
C ILE A 300 6.56 -20.18 25.24
N GLU A 301 6.12 -20.68 26.39
CA GLU A 301 4.87 -21.42 26.55
C GLU A 301 3.83 -20.54 27.24
N VAL A 302 2.64 -20.44 26.63
CA VAL A 302 1.51 -19.63 27.11
C VAL A 302 0.27 -20.53 27.25
N PRO A 303 -0.38 -20.57 28.43
CA PRO A 303 -1.64 -21.28 28.62
C PRO A 303 -2.72 -20.83 27.65
N GLU A 304 -3.57 -21.76 27.23
CA GLU A 304 -4.60 -21.55 26.18
C GLU A 304 -5.52 -20.35 26.47
N ASP A 305 -6.00 -20.24 27.72
CA ASP A 305 -6.92 -19.18 28.15
C ASP A 305 -6.24 -17.80 28.11
N LYS A 306 -4.99 -17.74 28.56
CA LYS A 306 -4.16 -16.53 28.55
C LYS A 306 -3.80 -16.12 27.14
N LEU A 307 -3.51 -17.07 26.25
CA LEU A 307 -3.21 -16.80 24.85
C LEU A 307 -4.41 -16.18 24.13
N ARG A 308 -5.61 -16.78 24.27
CA ARG A 308 -6.83 -16.26 23.64
C ARG A 308 -7.17 -14.85 24.13
N ASN A 309 -6.97 -14.58 25.42
CA ASN A 309 -7.12 -13.23 25.96
C ASN A 309 -6.08 -12.27 25.38
N TRP A 310 -4.80 -12.66 25.38
CA TRP A 310 -3.69 -11.81 24.92
C TRP A 310 -3.85 -11.36 23.46
N LEU A 311 -4.36 -12.23 22.59
CA LEU A 311 -4.45 -11.95 21.16
C LEU A 311 -5.66 -11.10 20.74
N GLY A 312 -6.78 -11.12 21.49
CA GLY A 312 -7.99 -10.40 21.05
C GLY A 312 -9.35 -10.96 21.47
N ASP A 313 -9.45 -11.64 22.62
CA ASP A 313 -10.66 -12.35 23.08
C ASP A 313 -11.20 -13.41 22.11
N TYR A 314 -10.31 -14.27 21.61
CA TYR A 314 -10.69 -15.39 20.75
C TYR A 314 -11.54 -16.41 21.53
N LYS A 315 -12.59 -16.96 20.89
CA LYS A 315 -13.45 -17.98 21.52
C LYS A 315 -12.89 -19.40 21.36
N THR A 316 -11.93 -19.57 20.45
CA THR A 316 -11.32 -20.86 20.15
C THR A 316 -9.81 -20.68 19.95
N ILE A 317 -9.05 -21.73 20.25
CA ILE A 317 -7.61 -21.72 20.04
C ILE A 317 -7.23 -21.74 18.55
N ASP A 318 -8.04 -22.41 17.72
CA ASP A 318 -7.84 -22.49 16.28
C ASP A 318 -7.89 -21.10 15.60
N ALA A 319 -8.83 -20.25 16.02
CA ALA A 319 -8.94 -18.89 15.50
C ALA A 319 -7.72 -18.04 15.89
N ALA A 320 -7.22 -18.22 17.11
CA ALA A 320 -5.99 -17.58 17.58
C ALA A 320 -4.76 -18.06 16.80
N GLN A 321 -4.65 -19.37 16.52
CA GLN A 321 -3.55 -19.94 15.72
C GLN A 321 -3.55 -19.44 14.28
N GLN A 322 -4.72 -19.28 13.66
CA GLN A 322 -4.81 -18.70 12.32
C GLN A 322 -4.22 -17.28 12.26
N ILE A 323 -4.43 -16.49 13.31
CA ILE A 323 -3.93 -15.10 13.37
C ILE A 323 -2.42 -15.07 13.65
N LEU A 324 -1.92 -15.93 14.55
CA LEU A 324 -0.48 -16.11 14.74
C LEU A 324 0.20 -16.55 13.43
N GLY A 325 -0.43 -17.49 12.70
CA GLY A 325 0.06 -17.98 11.43
C GLY A 325 0.10 -16.93 10.33
N GLN A 326 -0.95 -16.11 10.19
CA GLN A 326 -0.98 -15.00 9.23
C GLN A 326 0.08 -13.94 9.55
N GLY A 327 0.37 -13.74 10.84
CA GLY A 327 1.47 -12.90 11.32
C GLY A 327 2.87 -13.53 11.21
N GLY A 328 2.97 -14.76 10.69
CA GLY A 328 4.21 -15.48 10.53
C GLY A 328 4.87 -15.94 11.83
N ILE A 329 4.14 -15.99 12.95
CA ILE A 329 4.68 -16.41 14.26
C ILE A 329 4.74 -17.94 14.32
N PRO A 330 5.94 -18.55 14.35
CA PRO A 330 6.12 -19.99 14.58
C PRO A 330 5.42 -20.41 15.87
N ASN A 331 4.53 -21.41 15.80
CA ASN A 331 3.81 -21.89 16.96
C ASN A 331 3.44 -23.38 16.85
N VAL A 332 3.31 -24.04 18.01
CA VAL A 332 2.86 -25.43 18.12
C VAL A 332 1.92 -25.59 19.33
N ALA A 333 0.83 -26.34 19.14
CA ALA A 333 -0.16 -26.61 20.17
C ALA A 333 0.28 -27.77 21.08
N MET A 334 0.23 -27.56 22.40
CA MET A 334 0.51 -28.59 23.39
C MET A 334 -0.78 -29.30 23.77
N VAL A 335 -0.90 -30.58 23.41
CA VAL A 335 -2.12 -31.38 23.67
C VAL A 335 -1.95 -32.22 24.93
N ARG A 336 -2.87 -32.05 25.89
CA ARG A 336 -2.96 -32.84 27.12
C ARG A 336 -4.41 -33.28 27.34
N GLY A 337 -4.63 -34.58 27.55
CA GLY A 337 -5.99 -35.11 27.74
C GLY A 337 -6.92 -34.88 26.54
N GLY A 338 -6.38 -34.85 25.31
CA GLY A 338 -7.16 -34.64 24.08
C GLY A 338 -7.60 -33.19 23.83
N ARG A 339 -7.10 -32.23 24.60
CA ARG A 339 -7.37 -30.79 24.43
C ARG A 339 -6.06 -30.02 24.38
N VAL A 340 -6.07 -28.88 23.70
CA VAL A 340 -4.93 -27.95 23.72
C VAL A 340 -4.91 -27.24 25.08
N ASP A 341 -3.81 -27.39 25.82
CA ASP A 341 -3.61 -26.85 27.17
C ASP A 341 -2.79 -25.54 27.13
N ALA A 342 -1.82 -25.48 26.23
CA ALA A 342 -0.94 -24.34 26.03
C ALA A 342 -0.43 -24.29 24.59
N LEU A 343 0.12 -23.15 24.18
CA LEU A 343 0.89 -23.02 22.94
C LEU A 343 2.33 -22.67 23.26
N ARG A 344 3.24 -23.27 22.50
CA ARG A 344 4.61 -22.78 22.39
C ARG A 344 4.74 -21.94 21.15
N LEU A 345 5.28 -20.74 21.28
CA LEU A 345 5.51 -19.83 20.17
C LEU A 345 6.85 -19.15 20.29
N GLU A 346 7.42 -18.80 19.15
CA GLU A 346 8.61 -17.96 19.15
C GLU A 346 8.28 -16.52 19.52
N HIS A 347 9.22 -15.91 20.23
CA HIS A 347 9.01 -14.63 20.89
C HIS A 347 10.31 -13.88 21.09
N ALA A 348 10.20 -12.57 21.31
CA ALA A 348 11.30 -11.69 21.67
C ALA A 348 11.02 -10.97 22.99
N TRP A 349 12.04 -10.89 23.85
CA TRP A 349 12.00 -10.11 25.09
C TRP A 349 13.33 -9.36 25.28
N VAL A 350 13.42 -8.58 26.34
CA VAL A 350 14.59 -7.76 26.67
C VAL A 350 15.30 -8.32 27.88
N GLU A 351 16.64 -8.27 27.90
CA GLU A 351 17.43 -8.34 29.11
C GLU A 351 18.04 -6.97 29.36
N ALA A 352 17.91 -6.42 30.58
CA ALA A 352 18.53 -5.17 30.99
C ALA A 352 19.47 -5.38 32.18
N HIS A 353 20.66 -4.79 32.14
CA HIS A 353 21.67 -4.95 33.19
C HIS A 353 21.43 -3.94 34.32
N LEU A 354 20.85 -4.42 35.42
CA LEU A 354 20.38 -3.58 36.52
C LEU A 354 21.09 -3.90 37.83
N SER A 355 21.03 -2.93 38.76
CA SER A 355 21.35 -3.18 40.18
C SER A 355 20.14 -3.90 40.79
N PHE A 356 20.14 -5.22 40.71
CA PHE A 356 19.01 -6.02 41.11
C PHE A 356 19.01 -6.27 42.61
N TYR A 357 20.15 -6.47 43.27
CA TYR A 357 20.17 -6.67 44.71
C TYR A 357 20.46 -5.37 45.46
N PRO A 358 19.76 -5.06 46.57
CA PRO A 358 18.61 -5.77 47.18
C PRO A 358 17.24 -5.28 46.66
N SER A 359 17.19 -4.23 45.85
CA SER A 359 15.94 -3.51 45.51
C SER A 359 15.11 -4.15 44.39
N ARG A 360 15.56 -5.29 43.86
CA ARG A 360 15.01 -5.96 42.67
C ARG A 360 14.89 -5.01 41.46
N GLY A 361 15.92 -4.18 41.26
CA GLY A 361 16.02 -3.20 40.17
C GLY A 361 15.21 -1.91 40.37
N ALA A 362 14.31 -1.84 41.37
CA ALA A 362 13.42 -0.70 41.55
C ALA A 362 14.15 0.61 41.90
N ARG A 363 15.32 0.53 42.54
CA ARG A 363 16.15 1.68 42.94
C ARG A 363 17.39 1.88 42.06
N HIS A 364 17.43 1.27 40.88
CA HIS A 364 18.54 1.51 39.95
C HIS A 364 18.50 2.98 39.48
N ILE A 365 19.62 3.68 39.66
CA ILE A 365 19.85 5.05 39.20
C ILE A 365 20.89 5.00 38.09
N PRO A 366 20.55 5.34 36.85
CA PRO A 366 21.52 5.29 35.74
C PRO A 366 22.73 6.17 35.98
N GLY A 367 23.91 5.68 35.61
CA GLY A 367 25.20 6.36 35.84
C GLY A 367 25.68 6.39 37.29
N VAL A 368 24.88 5.92 38.25
CA VAL A 368 25.22 5.89 39.69
C VAL A 368 25.23 4.46 40.23
N SER A 369 24.18 3.70 39.98
CA SER A 369 24.09 2.30 40.39
C SER A 369 24.95 1.40 39.51
N GLN A 370 25.74 0.52 40.12
CA GLN A 370 26.42 -0.55 39.39
C GLN A 370 25.46 -1.72 39.16
N GLY A 371 25.30 -2.13 37.91
CA GLY A 371 24.50 -3.31 37.57
C GLY A 371 25.18 -4.60 38.05
N ASP A 372 24.37 -5.55 38.52
CA ASP A 372 24.82 -6.85 39.02
C ASP A 372 24.12 -8.04 38.33
N THR A 373 23.04 -7.80 37.58
CA THR A 373 22.17 -8.85 37.03
C THR A 373 21.55 -8.41 35.70
N TRP A 374 21.54 -9.32 34.72
CA TRP A 374 20.68 -9.22 33.54
C TRP A 374 19.25 -9.65 33.89
N VAL A 375 18.34 -8.67 33.95
CA VAL A 375 16.94 -8.89 34.33
C VAL A 375 16.10 -9.06 33.06
N PRO A 376 15.39 -10.19 32.89
CA PRO A 376 14.52 -10.40 31.73
C PRO A 376 13.21 -9.61 31.89
N MET A 377 12.77 -8.98 30.80
CA MET A 377 11.58 -8.12 30.72
C MET A 377 10.86 -8.37 29.41
N ASP A 378 9.57 -8.74 29.50
CA ASP A 378 8.70 -8.85 28.33
C ASP A 378 7.57 -7.81 28.47
N PRO A 379 7.65 -6.69 27.74
CA PRO A 379 6.59 -5.68 27.76
C PRO A 379 5.40 -6.09 26.87
N SER A 380 5.55 -7.09 26.01
CA SER A 380 4.57 -7.44 24.97
C SER A 380 3.52 -8.44 25.46
N TYR A 381 3.89 -9.37 26.34
CA TYR A 381 2.94 -10.24 27.01
C TYR A 381 2.13 -9.46 28.04
N LYS A 382 0.81 -9.39 27.80
CA LYS A 382 -0.14 -8.72 28.69
C LYS A 382 -1.52 -9.37 28.60
N GLN A 383 -2.33 -9.12 29.62
CA GLN A 383 -3.72 -9.54 29.65
C GLN A 383 -4.61 -8.30 29.52
N TYR A 384 -5.80 -8.50 28.96
CA TYR A 384 -6.74 -7.42 28.68
C TYR A 384 -8.07 -7.67 29.35
N THR A 385 -8.73 -6.57 29.73
CA THR A 385 -10.15 -6.55 29.99
C THR A 385 -10.87 -6.11 28.71
N TYR A 386 -11.79 -6.95 28.24
CA TYR A 386 -12.61 -6.66 27.06
C TYR A 386 -14.03 -6.31 27.50
N THR A 387 -14.59 -5.26 26.90
CA THR A 387 -16.02 -4.96 27.00
C THR A 387 -16.65 -5.09 25.62
N ALA A 388 -17.80 -5.76 25.56
CA ALA A 388 -18.57 -5.83 24.34
C ALA A 388 -19.13 -4.46 23.97
N GLY A 389 -19.13 -4.15 22.68
CA GLY A 389 -19.85 -2.99 22.14
C GLY A 389 -21.33 -3.28 21.95
N VAL A 390 -22.04 -2.28 21.45
CA VAL A 390 -23.46 -2.35 21.11
C VAL A 390 -23.62 -2.90 19.69
N ASP A 391 -24.49 -3.90 19.51
CA ASP A 391 -24.89 -4.38 18.19
C ASP A 391 -25.88 -3.39 17.55
N LEU A 392 -25.34 -2.41 16.82
CA LEU A 392 -26.15 -1.40 16.14
C LEU A 392 -26.93 -1.95 14.95
N GLY A 393 -26.46 -3.02 14.31
CA GLY A 393 -27.13 -3.63 13.15
C GLY A 393 -28.44 -4.30 13.52
N GLN A 394 -28.49 -4.95 14.68
CA GLN A 394 -29.72 -5.47 15.27
C GLN A 394 -30.69 -4.37 15.72
N GLN A 395 -30.16 -3.22 16.17
CA GLN A 395 -30.97 -2.14 16.74
C GLN A 395 -31.53 -1.19 15.68
N VAL A 396 -30.81 -0.99 14.56
CA VAL A 396 -31.23 -0.14 13.44
C VAL A 396 -31.01 -0.90 12.14
N SER A 397 -32.06 -1.60 11.68
CA SER A 397 -32.01 -2.40 10.47
C SER A 397 -31.84 -1.55 9.20
N PHE A 398 -31.10 -2.10 8.24
CA PHE A 398 -30.94 -1.56 6.89
C PHE A 398 -31.65 -2.49 5.90
N ASP A 399 -32.64 -1.97 5.19
CA ASP A 399 -33.32 -2.72 4.14
C ASP A 399 -32.51 -2.65 2.83
N ALA A 400 -31.58 -3.59 2.69
CA ALA A 400 -30.71 -3.68 1.52
C ALA A 400 -31.47 -3.92 0.21
N GLN A 401 -32.63 -4.59 0.28
CA GLN A 401 -33.43 -4.89 -0.91
C GLN A 401 -34.15 -3.62 -1.39
N ALA A 402 -34.84 -2.92 -0.48
CA ALA A 402 -35.48 -1.65 -0.81
C ALA A 402 -34.46 -0.62 -1.32
N PHE A 403 -33.27 -0.57 -0.71
CA PHE A 403 -32.18 0.27 -1.17
C PHE A 403 -31.71 -0.09 -2.59
N ALA A 404 -31.46 -1.37 -2.86
CA ALA A 404 -31.03 -1.83 -4.19
C ALA A 404 -32.10 -1.56 -5.26
N ASP A 405 -33.37 -1.74 -4.92
CA ASP A 405 -34.49 -1.48 -5.82
C ASP A 405 -34.62 0.02 -6.12
N ALA A 406 -34.48 0.88 -5.11
CA ALA A 406 -34.47 2.33 -5.27
C ALA A 406 -33.28 2.82 -6.13
N ALA A 407 -32.11 2.20 -5.96
CA ALA A 407 -30.91 2.49 -6.73
C ALA A 407 -31.02 2.10 -8.22
N ARG A 408 -31.82 1.07 -8.55
CA ARG A 408 -32.00 0.59 -9.92
C ARG A 408 -33.03 1.38 -10.74
N ILE A 409 -33.78 2.30 -10.13
CA ILE A 409 -34.81 3.07 -10.84
C ILE A 409 -34.18 3.95 -11.93
N GLY A 410 -34.34 3.56 -13.20
CA GLY A 410 -33.75 4.25 -14.35
C GLY A 410 -32.39 3.70 -14.81
N ALA A 411 -31.88 2.65 -14.15
CA ALA A 411 -30.63 2.01 -14.51
C ALA A 411 -30.78 1.08 -15.73
N SER A 412 -29.73 0.98 -16.53
CA SER A 412 -29.56 -0.04 -17.57
C SER A 412 -28.57 -1.08 -17.05
N ILE A 413 -28.98 -2.36 -17.05
CA ILE A 413 -28.22 -3.48 -16.50
C ILE A 413 -27.97 -4.49 -17.62
N ASP A 414 -26.70 -4.84 -17.84
CA ASP A 414 -26.32 -5.94 -18.73
C ASP A 414 -25.68 -7.05 -17.88
N ASP A 415 -26.47 -8.06 -17.54
CA ASP A 415 -26.02 -9.21 -16.74
C ASP A 415 -25.03 -10.11 -17.49
N THR A 416 -24.96 -10.02 -18.83
CA THR A 416 -24.10 -10.86 -19.66
C THR A 416 -22.68 -10.29 -19.72
N GLN A 417 -22.58 -8.96 -19.84
CA GLN A 417 -21.32 -8.23 -19.87
C GLN A 417 -20.88 -7.73 -18.49
N GLY A 418 -21.76 -7.83 -17.49
CA GLY A 418 -21.46 -7.53 -16.09
C GLY A 418 -21.34 -6.04 -15.76
N TRP A 419 -21.98 -5.15 -16.54
CA TRP A 419 -21.96 -3.71 -16.30
C TRP A 419 -23.35 -3.15 -15.97
N VAL A 420 -23.36 -2.03 -15.24
CA VAL A 420 -24.57 -1.26 -14.90
C VAL A 420 -24.30 0.21 -15.25
N GLN A 421 -25.29 0.89 -15.83
CA GLN A 421 -25.26 2.32 -16.13
C GLN A 421 -26.49 3.03 -15.56
N ASN A 422 -26.38 4.33 -15.30
CA ASN A 422 -27.48 5.20 -14.87
C ASN A 422 -28.18 4.77 -13.56
N LEU A 423 -27.41 4.33 -12.56
CA LEU A 423 -27.95 4.15 -11.20
C LEU A 423 -28.56 5.45 -10.69
N ASN A 424 -29.65 5.34 -9.91
CA ASN A 424 -30.37 6.48 -9.36
C ASN A 424 -29.62 7.07 -8.17
N GLN A 425 -28.71 8.01 -8.46
CA GLN A 425 -27.84 8.62 -7.46
C GLN A 425 -28.61 9.35 -6.35
N SER A 426 -29.69 10.06 -6.68
CA SER A 426 -30.44 10.81 -5.65
C SER A 426 -31.17 9.89 -4.68
N ASN A 427 -31.69 8.75 -5.15
CA ASN A 427 -32.29 7.73 -4.28
C ASN A 427 -31.24 7.11 -3.36
N ILE A 428 -30.06 6.79 -3.90
CA ILE A 428 -28.94 6.25 -3.12
C ILE A 428 -28.57 7.21 -1.99
N GLU A 429 -28.38 8.50 -2.30
CA GLU A 429 -28.04 9.53 -1.32
C GLU A 429 -29.13 9.69 -0.26
N ARG A 430 -30.39 9.80 -0.68
CA ARG A 430 -31.52 9.96 0.24
C ARG A 430 -31.61 8.78 1.20
N ASP A 431 -31.53 7.55 0.69
CA ASP A 431 -31.76 6.36 1.51
C ASP A 431 -30.59 6.10 2.46
N LEU A 432 -29.35 6.39 2.03
CA LEU A 432 -28.18 6.40 2.90
C LEU A 432 -28.33 7.49 3.97
N ASN A 433 -28.58 8.75 3.61
CA ASN A 433 -28.75 9.85 4.57
C ASN A 433 -29.87 9.57 5.58
N ALA A 434 -30.99 8.99 5.14
CA ALA A 434 -32.07 8.60 6.03
C ALA A 434 -31.64 7.48 7.00
N TYR A 435 -30.87 6.49 6.54
CA TYR A 435 -30.32 5.46 7.42
C TYR A 435 -29.32 6.04 8.42
N GLN A 436 -28.45 6.94 7.96
CA GLN A 436 -27.50 7.67 8.78
C GLN A 436 -28.18 8.46 9.90
N GLU A 437 -29.27 9.17 9.57
CA GLU A 437 -30.06 9.94 10.54
C GLU A 437 -30.79 9.04 11.56
N ARG A 438 -31.31 7.89 11.13
CA ARG A 438 -31.90 6.89 12.05
C ARG A 438 -30.87 6.35 13.03
N LEU A 439 -29.68 5.97 12.54
CA LEU A 439 -28.55 5.54 13.37
C LEU A 439 -28.14 6.61 14.36
N LYS A 440 -28.00 7.86 13.89
CA LYS A 440 -27.66 9.01 14.73
C LYS A 440 -28.68 9.21 15.84
N THR A 441 -29.96 9.28 15.48
CA THR A 441 -31.06 9.49 16.43
C THR A 441 -31.13 8.38 17.47
N HIS A 442 -30.92 7.13 17.05
CA HIS A 442 -30.89 5.98 17.96
C HIS A 442 -29.74 6.07 18.96
N VAL A 443 -28.52 6.37 18.49
CA VAL A 443 -27.34 6.51 19.35
C VAL A 443 -27.52 7.67 20.33
N ASP A 444 -27.92 8.84 19.86
CA ASP A 444 -28.07 10.04 20.70
C ASP A 444 -29.17 9.88 21.74
N SER A 445 -30.27 9.18 21.43
CA SER A 445 -31.39 8.99 22.36
C SER A 445 -31.17 7.88 23.38
N ARG A 446 -30.54 6.77 22.99
CA ARG A 446 -30.34 5.59 23.86
C ARG A 446 -29.02 5.62 24.60
N TYR A 447 -28.01 6.32 24.07
CA TYR A 447 -26.65 6.35 24.60
C TYR A 447 -26.07 7.78 24.65
N PRO A 448 -26.76 8.76 25.28
CA PRO A 448 -26.41 10.18 25.19
C PRO A 448 -25.02 10.55 25.73
N ASN A 449 -24.47 9.73 26.64
CA ASN A 449 -23.15 9.92 27.26
C ASN A 449 -22.13 8.82 26.89
N ALA A 450 -22.44 7.97 25.90
CA ALA A 450 -21.55 6.88 25.53
C ALA A 450 -20.30 7.39 24.80
N THR A 451 -19.16 6.82 25.17
CA THR A 451 -17.91 6.98 24.44
C THR A 451 -17.91 6.09 23.18
N VAL A 452 -16.96 6.33 22.27
CA VAL A 452 -16.74 5.44 21.11
C VAL A 452 -16.49 3.99 21.59
N GLY A 453 -15.77 3.83 22.69
CA GLY A 453 -15.48 2.54 23.30
C GLY A 453 -16.71 1.84 23.87
N ASP A 454 -17.72 2.57 24.37
CA ASP A 454 -18.95 1.96 24.85
C ASP A 454 -19.81 1.42 23.69
N ILE A 455 -19.73 2.06 22.51
CA ILE A 455 -20.46 1.63 21.32
C ILE A 455 -19.72 0.53 20.56
N LEU A 456 -18.41 0.63 20.35
CA LEU A 456 -17.63 -0.36 19.59
C LEU A 456 -17.07 -1.50 20.46
N GLY A 457 -17.09 -1.32 21.78
CA GLY A 457 -16.39 -2.17 22.74
C GLY A 457 -14.99 -1.64 23.05
N THR A 458 -14.43 -2.08 24.17
CA THR A 458 -13.08 -1.68 24.60
C THR A 458 -12.16 -2.87 24.76
N GLN A 459 -10.88 -2.60 24.52
CA GLN A 459 -9.75 -3.45 24.90
C GLN A 459 -8.87 -2.60 25.81
N LYS A 460 -8.77 -2.96 27.09
CA LYS A 460 -7.94 -2.25 28.07
C LYS A 460 -6.87 -3.18 28.61
N ILE A 461 -5.60 -2.75 28.55
CA ILE A 461 -4.49 -3.48 29.15
C ILE A 461 -4.70 -3.53 30.66
N ILE A 462 -4.49 -4.69 31.27
CA ILE A 462 -4.43 -4.82 32.74
C ILE A 462 -3.04 -4.32 33.16
N PRO A 463 -2.94 -3.18 33.89
CA PRO A 463 -1.66 -2.55 34.18
C PRO A 463 -0.74 -3.42 35.03
N ASP A 464 0.57 -3.33 34.82
CA ASP A 464 1.55 -3.90 35.72
C ASP A 464 1.83 -2.96 36.90
N THR A 465 1.35 -3.34 38.08
CA THR A 465 1.47 -2.54 39.31
C THR A 465 2.55 -3.08 40.27
N ALA A 466 3.36 -4.04 39.84
CA ALA A 466 4.41 -4.60 40.68
C ALA A 466 5.46 -3.52 41.05
N PRO A 467 5.81 -3.34 42.34
CA PRO A 467 6.74 -2.30 42.76
C PRO A 467 8.22 -2.67 42.51
N TYR A 468 8.49 -3.82 41.88
CA TYR A 468 9.83 -4.33 41.59
C TYR A 468 9.79 -5.43 40.52
N PHE A 469 10.96 -5.81 39.97
CA PHE A 469 11.08 -6.92 39.02
C PHE A 469 11.11 -8.29 39.72
N ALA A 470 10.34 -9.25 39.19
CA ALA A 470 10.31 -10.63 39.72
C ALA A 470 11.64 -11.38 39.53
N GLY A 471 12.45 -11.01 38.53
CA GLY A 471 13.66 -11.72 38.11
C GLY A 471 13.39 -12.82 37.08
N THR A 472 12.13 -13.06 36.73
CA THR A 472 11.68 -14.00 35.70
C THR A 472 10.55 -13.37 34.87
N LEU A 473 10.29 -13.91 33.68
CA LEU A 473 9.13 -13.53 32.88
C LEU A 473 7.82 -14.08 33.48
N LYS A 474 6.68 -13.50 33.08
CA LYS A 474 5.34 -14.00 33.42
C LYS A 474 4.97 -15.27 32.61
N THR A 475 5.64 -15.50 31.49
CA THR A 475 5.51 -16.68 30.64
C THR A 475 6.67 -17.63 30.87
N THR A 476 6.49 -18.91 30.54
CA THR A 476 7.54 -19.92 30.72
C THR A 476 8.47 -19.92 29.51
N ILE A 477 9.76 -19.67 29.71
CA ILE A 477 10.78 -19.80 28.64
C ILE A 477 11.09 -21.29 28.48
N THR A 478 10.85 -21.84 27.29
CA THR A 478 11.17 -23.25 26.96
C THR A 478 12.49 -23.38 26.21
N ALA A 479 12.87 -22.35 25.45
CA ALA A 479 14.16 -22.29 24.75
C ALA A 479 14.65 -20.84 24.63
N THR A 480 15.96 -20.64 24.70
CA THR A 480 16.63 -19.40 24.30
C THR A 480 17.46 -19.69 23.06
N ALA A 481 17.15 -19.01 21.95
CA ALA A 481 17.85 -19.21 20.70
C ALA A 481 19.11 -18.34 20.62
N ALA A 482 18.95 -17.02 20.83
CA ALA A 482 20.05 -16.07 20.71
C ALA A 482 19.80 -14.76 21.48
N ARG A 483 20.89 -14.02 21.71
CA ARG A 483 20.89 -12.66 22.27
C ARG A 483 21.53 -11.69 21.29
N TYR A 484 20.99 -10.48 21.20
CA TYR A 484 21.45 -9.48 20.23
C TYR A 484 21.46 -8.09 20.83
N SER A 485 22.55 -7.33 20.63
CA SER A 485 22.55 -5.89 20.87
C SER A 485 21.91 -5.13 19.69
N ALA A 486 21.93 -5.71 18.49
CA ALA A 486 21.24 -5.24 17.29
C ALA A 486 20.67 -6.45 16.52
N LEU A 487 19.44 -6.36 16.02
CA LEU A 487 18.79 -7.46 15.31
C LEU A 487 19.46 -7.70 13.95
N PRO A 488 19.69 -8.96 13.55
CA PRO A 488 20.15 -9.29 12.19
C PRO A 488 19.02 -9.10 11.18
N ASP A 489 19.37 -8.88 9.90
CA ASP A 489 18.39 -8.66 8.83
C ASP A 489 17.41 -9.83 8.64
N SER A 490 17.80 -11.06 8.99
CA SER A 490 16.90 -12.23 8.96
C SER A 490 15.73 -12.13 9.95
N LEU A 491 15.78 -11.20 10.90
CA LEU A 491 14.71 -10.88 11.85
C LEU A 491 14.09 -9.50 11.59
N ARG A 492 14.46 -8.80 10.51
CA ARG A 492 13.95 -7.46 10.17
C ARG A 492 13.17 -7.54 8.87
N ALA A 493 11.89 -7.17 8.90
CA ALA A 493 11.11 -7.05 7.69
C ALA A 493 11.75 -6.01 6.75
N GLN A 494 11.82 -6.33 5.46
CA GLN A 494 12.44 -5.48 4.45
C GLN A 494 11.40 -5.01 3.45
N PHE A 495 11.58 -3.80 2.94
CA PHE A 495 10.93 -3.30 1.74
C PHE A 495 11.96 -3.20 0.61
N ARG A 496 11.53 -3.52 -0.61
CA ARG A 496 12.35 -3.35 -1.81
C ARG A 496 11.52 -2.74 -2.93
N TYR A 497 12.14 -1.85 -3.69
CA TYR A 497 11.59 -1.31 -4.93
C TYR A 497 12.64 -1.38 -6.04
N ARG A 498 12.23 -1.89 -7.20
CA ARG A 498 13.10 -2.11 -8.36
C ARG A 498 12.50 -1.48 -9.60
N LEU A 499 13.37 -0.99 -10.47
CA LEU A 499 12.98 -0.46 -11.77
C LEU A 499 13.68 -1.25 -12.88
N PHE A 500 12.90 -1.71 -13.84
CA PHE A 500 13.37 -2.40 -15.02
C PHE A 500 13.14 -1.52 -16.24
N LEU A 501 14.04 -1.63 -17.23
CA LEU A 501 13.93 -0.85 -18.47
C LEU A 501 12.61 -1.11 -19.20
N ASP A 502 12.18 -2.38 -19.22
CA ASP A 502 10.98 -2.86 -19.87
C ASP A 502 10.55 -4.22 -19.29
N ALA A 503 9.45 -4.78 -19.81
CA ALA A 503 8.93 -6.08 -19.40
C ALA A 503 9.90 -7.25 -19.68
N TRP A 504 10.74 -7.15 -20.70
CA TRP A 504 11.73 -8.19 -21.01
C TRP A 504 12.82 -8.23 -19.93
N SER A 505 13.34 -7.06 -19.56
CA SER A 505 14.32 -6.90 -18.48
C SER A 505 13.75 -7.36 -17.14
N ALA A 506 12.45 -7.10 -16.88
CA ALA A 506 11.74 -7.63 -15.72
C ALA A 506 11.65 -9.16 -15.73
N SER A 507 11.34 -9.77 -16.87
CA SER A 507 11.26 -11.23 -17.00
C SER A 507 12.61 -11.94 -16.81
N MET A 508 13.72 -11.26 -17.11
CA MET A 508 15.08 -11.74 -16.89
C MET A 508 15.64 -11.37 -15.50
N ASP A 509 14.85 -10.71 -14.65
CA ASP A 509 15.27 -10.21 -13.34
C ASP A 509 16.54 -9.31 -13.40
N SER A 510 16.61 -8.43 -14.39
CA SER A 510 17.74 -7.52 -14.62
C SER A 510 17.36 -6.06 -14.34
N PRO A 511 17.27 -5.64 -13.05
CA PRO A 511 16.90 -4.28 -12.69
C PRO A 511 18.02 -3.28 -12.97
N GLU A 512 17.65 -2.08 -13.41
CA GLU A 512 18.57 -0.94 -13.61
C GLU A 512 18.65 -0.06 -12.35
N LEU A 513 17.66 -0.14 -11.47
CA LEU A 513 17.63 0.51 -10.15
C LEU A 513 17.10 -0.48 -9.13
N THR A 514 17.75 -0.58 -7.97
CA THR A 514 17.25 -1.31 -6.81
C THR A 514 17.42 -0.45 -5.56
N PHE A 515 16.34 -0.31 -4.80
CA PHE A 515 16.31 0.26 -3.46
C PHE A 515 15.78 -0.81 -2.50
N GLN A 516 16.49 -1.04 -1.40
CA GLN A 516 16.09 -1.99 -0.37
C GLN A 516 16.47 -1.43 0.99
N GLN A 517 15.52 -1.43 1.93
CA GLN A 517 15.75 -1.02 3.31
C GLN A 517 14.85 -1.79 4.29
N PRO A 518 15.28 -1.97 5.55
CA PRO A 518 14.43 -2.45 6.63
C PRO A 518 13.22 -1.55 6.83
N THR A 519 12.04 -2.13 7.06
CA THR A 519 10.80 -1.36 7.25
C THR A 519 10.87 -0.44 8.46
N SER A 520 11.59 -0.83 9.52
CA SER A 520 11.83 0.01 10.71
C SER A 520 12.58 1.31 10.40
N GLU A 521 13.36 1.35 9.31
CA GLU A 521 14.07 2.54 8.87
C GLU A 521 13.24 3.43 7.94
N LEU A 522 12.11 2.92 7.44
CA LEU A 522 11.20 3.61 6.51
C LEU A 522 9.89 4.04 7.19
N ALA A 523 9.52 3.43 8.31
CA ALA A 523 8.28 3.70 9.00
C ALA A 523 8.10 5.19 9.29
N GLY A 524 6.99 5.75 8.81
CA GLY A 524 6.65 7.16 8.99
C GLY A 524 7.45 8.16 8.16
N LYS A 525 8.31 7.68 7.25
CA LYS A 525 9.08 8.54 6.35
C LYS A 525 8.42 8.63 4.97
N LYS A 526 8.52 9.80 4.37
CA LYS A 526 8.10 10.05 2.99
C LYS A 526 9.06 9.37 2.01
N LEU A 527 8.49 8.59 1.09
CA LEU A 527 9.21 7.99 -0.03
C LEU A 527 8.57 8.48 -1.34
N THR A 528 9.36 9.03 -2.25
CA THR A 528 8.89 9.49 -3.57
C THR A 528 9.71 8.85 -4.69
N LEU A 529 9.06 8.63 -5.83
CA LEU A 529 9.70 8.33 -7.11
C LEU A 529 9.65 9.60 -7.95
N ALA A 530 10.77 10.32 -7.95
CA ALA A 530 10.92 11.56 -8.67
C ALA A 530 11.52 11.33 -10.05
N TRP A 531 11.08 12.09 -11.04
CA TRP A 531 11.71 12.14 -12.37
C TRP A 531 12.42 13.47 -12.52
N VAL A 532 13.75 13.43 -12.57
CA VAL A 532 14.61 14.62 -12.65
C VAL A 532 15.28 14.71 -14.03
N PRO A 533 15.65 15.90 -14.51
CA PRO A 533 16.38 16.04 -15.78
C PRO A 533 17.67 15.20 -15.75
N ALA A 534 17.95 14.46 -16.83
CA ALA A 534 19.11 13.55 -16.86
C ALA A 534 20.45 14.29 -16.92
N SER A 535 20.46 15.52 -17.46
CA SER A 535 21.61 16.42 -17.61
C SER A 535 21.23 17.89 -17.47
N ASP A 536 22.23 18.78 -17.43
CA ASP A 536 22.03 20.23 -17.46
C ASP A 536 21.35 20.71 -18.75
N ALA A 537 21.67 20.08 -19.89
CA ALA A 537 21.01 20.35 -21.17
C ALA A 537 19.53 19.97 -21.14
N ASP A 538 19.18 18.82 -20.54
CA ASP A 538 17.79 18.40 -20.35
C ASP A 538 17.04 19.38 -19.41
N ARG A 539 17.71 19.88 -18.35
CA ARG A 539 17.14 20.89 -17.45
C ARG A 539 16.84 22.20 -18.18
N GLN A 540 17.80 22.73 -18.93
CA GLN A 540 17.61 23.96 -19.72
C GLN A 540 16.49 23.81 -20.74
N ALA A 541 16.36 22.65 -21.37
CA ALA A 541 15.27 22.36 -22.31
C ALA A 541 13.89 22.42 -21.63
N ILE A 542 13.76 21.93 -20.39
CA ILE A 542 12.53 22.02 -19.59
C ILE A 542 12.25 23.48 -19.21
N GLU A 543 13.25 24.20 -18.70
CA GLU A 543 13.12 25.62 -18.33
C GLU A 543 12.70 26.47 -19.53
N ALA A 544 13.19 26.15 -20.73
CA ALA A 544 12.82 26.83 -21.96
C ALA A 544 11.33 26.66 -22.33
N LEU A 545 10.65 25.62 -21.84
CA LEU A 545 9.21 25.43 -22.04
C LEU A 545 8.35 26.33 -21.14
N LEU A 546 8.90 26.88 -20.06
CA LEU A 546 8.14 27.74 -19.15
C LEU A 546 7.81 29.08 -19.83
N PRO A 547 6.58 29.60 -19.66
CA PRO A 547 6.20 30.89 -20.21
C PRO A 547 6.98 32.01 -19.51
N ALA A 548 7.32 33.05 -20.28
CA ALA A 548 7.84 34.28 -19.70
C ALA A 548 6.72 35.00 -18.92
N PRO A 549 7.06 35.87 -17.94
CA PRO A 549 6.08 36.76 -17.32
C PRO A 549 5.32 37.56 -18.37
N ASN A 550 4.00 37.75 -18.18
CA ASN A 550 3.19 38.49 -19.13
C ASN A 550 3.66 39.97 -19.18
N PRO A 551 3.77 40.58 -20.38
CA PRO A 551 4.24 41.97 -20.52
C PRO A 551 3.38 43.00 -19.78
N ASP A 552 2.11 42.70 -19.55
CA ASP A 552 1.14 43.54 -18.84
C ASP A 552 1.20 43.36 -17.30
N GLY A 553 2.11 42.53 -16.79
CA GLY A 553 2.25 42.23 -15.37
C GLY A 553 1.18 41.30 -14.80
N SER A 554 0.27 40.78 -15.64
CA SER A 554 -0.71 39.78 -15.20
C SER A 554 -0.03 38.46 -14.82
N PRO A 555 -0.56 37.69 -13.85
CA PRO A 555 0.06 36.44 -13.42
C PRO A 555 0.02 35.39 -14.55
N ILE A 556 1.03 34.53 -14.59
CA ILE A 556 1.03 33.33 -15.45
C ILE A 556 -0.18 32.49 -15.06
N ARG A 557 -1.04 32.20 -16.03
CA ARG A 557 -2.23 31.38 -15.80
C ARG A 557 -1.93 29.89 -15.99
N PRO A 558 -2.65 28.97 -15.33
CA PRO A 558 -2.42 27.54 -15.49
C PRO A 558 -2.52 27.03 -16.95
N ASP A 559 -3.36 27.64 -17.78
CA ASP A 559 -3.50 27.30 -19.21
C ASP A 559 -2.26 27.67 -20.05
N GLN A 560 -1.39 28.53 -19.54
CA GLN A 560 -0.13 28.92 -20.18
C GLN A 560 1.04 27.98 -19.84
N LEU A 561 0.89 27.12 -18.83
CA LEU A 561 1.93 26.17 -18.44
C LEU A 561 2.00 25.00 -19.43
N PRO A 562 3.21 24.44 -19.66
CA PRO A 562 3.39 23.31 -20.55
C PRO A 562 2.57 22.10 -20.07
N GLN A 563 1.78 21.53 -20.97
CA GLN A 563 0.91 20.38 -20.67
C GLN A 563 1.64 19.02 -20.72
N GLY A 564 2.96 19.04 -20.91
CA GLY A 564 3.77 17.85 -21.15
C GLY A 564 5.23 18.15 -21.45
N LEU A 565 6.04 17.09 -21.57
CA LEU A 565 7.46 17.16 -21.93
C LEU A 565 7.71 16.43 -23.27
N PRO A 566 8.45 17.04 -24.21
CA PRO A 566 8.91 16.37 -25.42
C PRO A 566 9.81 15.16 -25.15
N GLY A 567 9.75 14.15 -26.02
CA GLY A 567 10.50 12.89 -25.89
C GLY A 567 12.01 13.00 -26.14
N SER A 568 12.48 14.16 -26.61
CA SER A 568 13.89 14.52 -26.75
C SER A 568 14.55 14.87 -25.41
N ILE A 569 13.75 15.15 -24.38
CA ILE A 569 14.19 15.33 -23.00
C ILE A 569 14.37 13.97 -22.35
N ASN A 570 15.55 13.76 -21.77
CA ASN A 570 15.83 12.58 -20.95
C ASN A 570 15.65 12.89 -19.46
N LEU A 571 15.10 11.92 -18.73
CA LEU A 571 14.82 11.98 -17.30
C LEU A 571 15.48 10.79 -16.59
N LYS A 572 15.91 10.98 -15.35
CA LYS A 572 16.32 9.89 -14.46
C LYS A 572 15.24 9.70 -13.39
N ALA A 573 14.94 8.45 -13.07
CA ALA A 573 14.17 8.12 -11.88
C ALA A 573 15.08 8.24 -10.66
N GLU A 574 14.59 8.88 -9.61
CA GLU A 574 15.21 8.93 -8.30
C GLU A 574 14.22 8.49 -7.24
N ILE A 575 14.59 7.47 -6.48
CA ILE A 575 13.88 7.17 -5.23
C ILE A 575 14.45 8.12 -4.17
N ARG A 576 13.57 8.89 -3.53
CA ARG A 576 13.94 9.88 -2.51
C ARG A 576 13.30 9.55 -1.18
N LEU A 577 14.11 9.49 -0.13
CA LEU A 577 13.69 9.31 1.26
C LEU A 577 13.78 10.65 1.98
N GLU A 578 12.65 11.18 2.45
CA GLU A 578 12.57 12.55 3.01
C GLU A 578 13.22 13.60 2.09
N GLY A 579 12.96 13.49 0.78
CA GLY A 579 13.49 14.38 -0.25
C GLY A 579 14.94 14.13 -0.68
N THR A 580 15.69 13.29 0.04
CA THR A 580 17.08 12.94 -0.29
C THR A 580 17.14 11.77 -1.25
N PRO A 581 17.83 11.86 -2.41
CA PRO A 581 18.01 10.74 -3.33
C PRO A 581 18.77 9.58 -2.66
N VAL A 582 18.17 8.38 -2.69
CA VAL A 582 18.75 7.13 -2.15
C VAL A 582 18.98 6.07 -3.22
N ALA A 583 18.38 6.23 -4.41
CA ALA A 583 18.69 5.43 -5.59
C ALA A 583 18.39 6.23 -6.86
N THR A 584 19.19 6.06 -7.90
CA THR A 584 19.06 6.80 -9.17
C THR A 584 19.23 5.86 -10.35
N SER A 585 18.39 6.01 -11.38
CA SER A 585 18.40 5.16 -12.57
C SER A 585 19.32 5.71 -13.66
N ARG A 586 19.48 4.92 -14.72
CA ARG A 586 19.93 5.43 -16.02
C ARG A 586 18.89 6.39 -16.63
N PRO A 587 19.28 7.22 -17.61
CA PRO A 587 18.35 8.10 -18.32
C PRO A 587 17.30 7.32 -19.12
N TYR A 588 16.06 7.81 -19.07
CA TYR A 588 14.92 7.41 -19.87
C TYR A 588 14.46 8.60 -20.72
N ARG A 589 13.99 8.36 -21.94
CA ARG A 589 13.25 9.40 -22.68
C ARG A 589 11.96 9.70 -21.94
N ALA A 590 11.54 10.98 -21.90
CA ALA A 590 10.24 11.35 -21.35
C ALA A 590 9.11 10.57 -22.04
N GLY A 591 8.25 9.93 -21.25
CA GLY A 591 7.18 9.04 -21.73
C GLY A 591 7.60 7.58 -21.97
N ALA A 592 8.84 7.18 -21.71
CA ALA A 592 9.20 5.77 -21.66
C ALA A 592 8.40 5.03 -20.57
N GLU A 593 8.17 3.73 -20.73
CA GLU A 593 7.33 2.94 -19.82
C GLU A 593 8.13 1.82 -19.13
N PRO A 594 8.93 2.16 -18.11
CA PRO A 594 9.62 1.14 -17.32
C PRO A 594 8.63 0.34 -16.48
N VAL A 595 9.07 -0.84 -16.05
CA VAL A 595 8.31 -1.68 -15.11
C VAL A 595 8.86 -1.42 -13.71
N GLY A 596 7.99 -0.97 -12.82
CA GLY A 596 8.26 -0.93 -11.38
C GLY A 596 7.95 -2.27 -10.75
N MET A 597 8.67 -2.63 -9.69
CA MET A 597 8.35 -3.80 -8.89
C MET A 597 8.71 -3.54 -7.44
N GLY A 598 7.69 -3.50 -6.59
CA GLY A 598 7.84 -3.29 -5.14
C GLY A 598 7.35 -4.49 -4.35
N GLY A 599 7.85 -4.65 -3.13
CA GLY A 599 7.43 -5.75 -2.28
C GLY A 599 8.07 -5.76 -0.91
N TYR A 600 7.62 -6.72 -0.12
CA TYR A 600 8.10 -6.94 1.24
C TYR A 600 8.58 -8.37 1.44
N THR A 601 9.47 -8.59 2.40
CA THR A 601 9.70 -9.95 2.92
C THR A 601 8.44 -10.48 3.61
N ARG A 602 8.07 -11.72 3.35
CA ARG A 602 6.95 -12.39 4.04
C ARG A 602 7.29 -12.56 5.53
N TYR A 603 6.31 -12.34 6.43
CA TYR A 603 6.54 -12.56 7.87
C TYR A 603 7.01 -13.98 8.18
N ALA A 604 6.43 -14.99 7.51
CA ALA A 604 6.76 -16.40 7.76
C ALA A 604 8.17 -16.80 7.30
N SER A 605 8.85 -15.99 6.47
CA SER A 605 10.22 -16.26 6.04
C SER A 605 11.27 -15.66 6.99
N LEU A 606 10.85 -14.82 7.93
CA LEU A 606 11.72 -14.26 8.97
C LEU A 606 12.10 -15.34 10.01
N GLY A 607 13.36 -15.33 10.43
CA GLY A 607 13.91 -16.29 11.38
C GLY A 607 15.40 -16.53 11.19
N LEU A 608 16.05 -17.11 12.20
CA LEU A 608 17.50 -17.36 12.21
C LEU A 608 17.97 -18.35 11.13
N GLN A 609 17.05 -19.15 10.59
CA GLN A 609 17.30 -20.16 9.56
C GLN A 609 16.59 -19.84 8.24
N GLY A 610 15.85 -18.73 8.17
CA GLY A 610 15.04 -18.36 7.01
C GLY A 610 15.85 -17.61 5.95
N GLY A 611 15.58 -17.90 4.67
CA GLY A 611 15.97 -17.05 3.55
C GLY A 611 14.89 -16.00 3.28
N ALA A 612 15.26 -14.86 2.71
CA ALA A 612 14.31 -13.78 2.39
C ALA A 612 13.38 -14.21 1.23
N ASP A 613 12.19 -14.71 1.57
CA ASP A 613 11.09 -14.88 0.62
C ASP A 613 10.35 -13.56 0.43
N TRP A 614 10.21 -13.13 -0.82
CA TRP A 614 9.66 -11.83 -1.21
C TRP A 614 8.23 -11.96 -1.73
N ASP A 615 7.40 -11.00 -1.33
CA ASP A 615 6.04 -10.82 -1.82
C ASP A 615 6.03 -9.55 -2.67
N ASP A 616 6.36 -9.70 -3.96
CA ASP A 616 6.48 -8.60 -4.92
C ASP A 616 5.17 -8.36 -5.68
N SER A 617 5.01 -7.14 -6.20
CA SER A 617 3.92 -6.71 -7.07
C SER A 617 4.48 -5.76 -8.13
N THR A 618 3.89 -5.76 -9.32
CA THR A 618 4.38 -4.99 -10.46
C THR A 618 3.58 -3.71 -10.66
N ASP A 619 4.28 -2.64 -11.03
CA ASP A 619 3.73 -1.31 -11.24
C ASP A 619 3.97 -0.85 -12.68
N ALA A 620 2.93 -0.27 -13.28
CA ALA A 620 3.06 0.39 -14.57
C ALA A 620 3.50 1.85 -14.36
N LEU A 621 4.70 2.19 -14.85
CA LEU A 621 5.27 3.52 -14.67
C LEU A 621 5.48 4.21 -16.01
N VAL A 622 5.53 5.54 -15.96
CA VAL A 622 5.86 6.39 -17.11
C VAL A 622 6.95 7.37 -16.70
N ALA A 623 8.01 7.48 -17.51
CA ALA A 623 9.08 8.43 -17.29
C ALA A 623 8.53 9.88 -17.36
N GLY A 624 8.58 10.57 -16.23
CA GLY A 624 7.97 11.89 -16.00
C GLY A 624 6.84 11.88 -14.97
N GLN A 625 6.29 10.70 -14.63
CA GLN A 625 5.22 10.51 -13.66
C GLN A 625 5.73 10.65 -12.22
N GLN A 626 5.70 11.86 -11.68
CA GLN A 626 6.03 12.11 -10.28
C GLN A 626 5.09 11.30 -9.38
N SER A 627 5.64 10.56 -8.43
CA SER A 627 4.85 9.65 -7.60
C SER A 627 5.27 9.68 -6.13
N ALA A 628 4.30 9.59 -5.22
CA ALA A 628 4.56 9.17 -3.84
C ALA A 628 4.43 7.65 -3.74
N ILE A 629 5.38 6.99 -3.07
CA ILE A 629 5.28 5.59 -2.68
C ILE A 629 4.82 5.58 -1.22
N GLY A 630 3.52 5.37 -1.01
CA GLY A 630 2.92 5.36 0.32
C GLY A 630 3.06 4.00 0.98
N LEU A 631 4.00 3.88 1.92
CA LEU A 631 4.21 2.67 2.72
C LEU A 631 3.27 2.64 3.94
N SER A 632 2.47 1.60 4.06
CA SER A 632 1.75 1.23 5.28
C SER A 632 2.47 0.08 5.97
N ILE A 633 3.23 0.42 7.01
CA ILE A 633 3.94 -0.55 7.83
C ILE A 633 3.06 -0.88 9.03
N GLN A 634 2.09 -1.79 8.86
CA GLN A 634 1.04 -2.04 9.87
C GLN A 634 0.19 -0.80 10.20
N GLY A 635 -0.08 0.02 9.17
CA GLY A 635 -0.92 1.22 9.26
C GLY A 635 -0.14 2.53 9.32
N ILE A 636 -0.88 3.63 9.42
CA ILE A 636 -0.38 5.02 9.54
C ILE A 636 -0.79 5.59 10.90
N SER A 637 0.16 6.19 11.61
CA SER A 637 -0.07 6.80 12.93
C SER A 637 -0.64 8.20 12.81
N LYS A 638 -1.29 8.66 13.87
CA LYS A 638 -1.74 10.04 13.99
C LYS A 638 -0.56 11.02 13.91
N THR A 639 0.55 10.70 14.59
CA THR A 639 1.78 11.52 14.58
C THR A 639 2.33 11.70 13.17
N GLN A 640 2.31 10.65 12.33
CA GLN A 640 2.76 10.73 10.94
C GLN A 640 1.92 11.71 10.13
N LEU A 641 0.59 11.65 10.25
CA LEU A 641 -0.32 12.57 9.57
C LEU A 641 -0.17 14.01 10.09
N GLU A 642 -0.02 14.21 11.41
CA GLU A 642 0.19 15.54 12.00
C GLU A 642 1.53 16.16 11.59
N THR A 643 2.58 15.33 11.48
CA THR A 643 3.90 15.77 10.99
C THR A 643 3.80 16.23 9.54
N LEU A 644 3.15 15.44 8.68
CA LEU A 644 2.94 15.80 7.28
C LEU A 644 2.09 17.07 7.16
N LYS A 645 0.99 17.16 7.92
CA LYS A 645 0.13 18.36 7.96
C LYS A 645 0.92 19.61 8.35
N THR A 646 1.73 19.53 9.40
CA THR A 646 2.55 20.65 9.88
C THR A 646 3.51 21.12 8.79
N ARG A 647 4.17 20.19 8.09
CA ARG A 647 5.06 20.51 6.96
C ARG A 647 4.30 21.19 5.81
N MET A 648 3.12 20.70 5.47
CA MET A 648 2.28 21.32 4.43
C MET A 648 1.77 22.73 4.83
N GLU A 649 1.42 22.94 6.10
CA GLU A 649 1.04 24.26 6.63
C GLU A 649 2.21 25.25 6.60
N ALA A 650 3.44 24.77 6.86
CA ALA A 650 4.65 25.58 6.70
C ALA A 650 4.88 25.97 5.22
N THR A 651 4.72 25.02 4.30
CA THR A 651 4.78 25.28 2.85
C THR A 651 3.74 26.29 2.41
N LYS A 652 2.48 26.14 2.87
CA LYS A 652 1.40 27.10 2.61
C LYS A 652 1.78 28.51 3.09
N THR A 653 2.33 28.61 4.30
CA THR A 653 2.74 29.90 4.88
C THR A 653 3.81 30.58 4.02
N LYS A 654 4.82 29.84 3.55
CA LYS A 654 5.86 30.35 2.66
C LYS A 654 5.29 30.86 1.33
N LEU A 655 4.39 30.09 0.71
CA LEU A 655 3.73 30.49 -0.54
C LEU A 655 2.88 31.77 -0.36
N GLN A 656 2.17 31.89 0.77
CA GLN A 656 1.37 33.08 1.08
C GLN A 656 2.25 34.32 1.31
N GLN A 657 3.43 34.18 1.91
CA GLN A 657 4.39 35.28 2.08
C GLN A 657 4.85 35.85 0.74
N VAL A 658 5.15 34.97 -0.22
CA VAL A 658 5.56 35.37 -1.58
C VAL A 658 4.39 35.98 -2.35
N GLN A 659 3.19 35.43 -2.20
CA GLN A 659 1.98 36.01 -2.81
C GLN A 659 1.71 37.44 -2.29
N ALA A 660 1.95 37.69 -1.00
CA ALA A 660 1.79 39.02 -0.39
C ALA A 660 2.90 39.99 -0.77
N ASN A 661 4.12 39.51 -1.05
CA ASN A 661 5.24 40.33 -1.51
C ASN A 661 6.03 39.63 -2.64
N PRO A 662 5.56 39.74 -3.91
CA PRO A 662 6.16 39.03 -5.03
C PRO A 662 7.62 39.40 -5.33
N GLY A 663 8.10 40.54 -4.83
CA GLY A 663 9.49 40.97 -4.98
C GLY A 663 10.47 40.27 -4.03
N ASN A 664 9.99 39.53 -3.03
CA ASN A 664 10.81 38.75 -2.11
C ASN A 664 10.64 37.25 -2.36
N THR A 665 11.59 36.66 -3.10
CA THR A 665 11.58 35.22 -3.42
C THR A 665 12.31 34.36 -2.39
N GLN A 666 12.96 34.95 -1.37
CA GLN A 666 13.71 34.22 -0.35
C GLN A 666 12.91 33.06 0.30
N PRO A 667 11.59 33.17 0.57
CA PRO A 667 10.82 32.06 1.13
C PRO A 667 10.70 30.84 0.20
N LEU A 668 11.07 30.95 -1.08
CA LEU A 668 11.07 29.86 -2.06
C LEU A 668 12.41 29.12 -2.12
N ASP A 669 13.48 29.65 -1.53
CA ASP A 669 14.86 29.15 -1.73
C ASP A 669 15.03 27.67 -1.33
N ASP A 670 14.24 27.21 -0.36
CA ASP A 670 14.26 25.82 0.12
C ASP A 670 13.05 24.99 -0.31
N LEU A 671 12.15 25.55 -1.13
CA LEU A 671 11.00 24.82 -1.67
C LEU A 671 11.43 24.00 -2.89
N THR A 672 11.34 22.68 -2.76
CA THR A 672 11.61 21.73 -3.84
C THR A 672 10.31 21.13 -4.38
N GLY A 673 10.37 20.53 -5.57
CA GLY A 673 9.25 19.75 -6.10
C GLY A 673 8.82 18.60 -5.17
N ASP A 674 9.73 18.06 -4.38
CA ASP A 674 9.43 17.03 -3.38
C ASP A 674 8.64 17.58 -2.18
N ILE A 675 8.90 18.83 -1.77
CA ILE A 675 8.10 19.49 -0.72
C ILE A 675 6.73 19.91 -1.28
N LEU A 676 6.67 20.42 -2.51
CA LEU A 676 5.43 20.90 -3.11
C LEU A 676 4.53 19.75 -3.56
N ALA A 677 4.95 19.03 -4.61
CA ALA A 677 4.17 17.93 -5.17
C ALA A 677 4.30 16.67 -4.31
N GLY A 678 5.49 16.35 -3.82
CA GLY A 678 5.72 15.13 -3.03
C GLY A 678 4.85 15.08 -1.77
N ASP A 679 4.78 16.15 -0.97
CA ASP A 679 3.93 16.16 0.24
C ASP A 679 2.44 16.04 -0.09
N LEU A 680 1.96 16.72 -1.14
CA LEU A 680 0.57 16.60 -1.60
C LEU A 680 0.24 15.17 -2.04
N LEU A 681 1.15 14.54 -2.78
CA LEU A 681 0.95 13.17 -3.24
C LEU A 681 1.00 12.18 -2.07
N THR A 682 1.94 12.36 -1.13
CA THR A 682 2.04 11.57 0.10
C THR A 682 0.81 11.71 0.98
N ALA A 683 0.25 12.91 1.10
CA ALA A 683 -0.95 13.14 1.90
C ALA A 683 -2.13 12.29 1.40
N ASN A 684 -2.32 12.20 0.08
CA ASN A 684 -3.40 11.42 -0.51
C ASN A 684 -3.24 9.91 -0.22
N ILE A 685 -2.08 9.34 -0.51
CA ILE A 685 -1.85 7.90 -0.30
C ILE A 685 -1.84 7.53 1.19
N TRP A 686 -1.32 8.37 2.08
CA TRP A 686 -1.40 8.14 3.53
C TRP A 686 -2.82 8.27 4.07
N SER A 687 -3.62 9.17 3.51
CA SER A 687 -5.05 9.28 3.85
C SER A 687 -5.79 8.01 3.46
N TRP A 688 -5.44 7.39 2.33
CA TRP A 688 -6.01 6.10 1.92
C TRP A 688 -5.74 5.00 2.93
N TRP A 689 -4.49 4.85 3.36
CA TRP A 689 -4.14 3.87 4.38
C TRP A 689 -4.82 4.17 5.72
N ALA A 690 -4.90 5.44 6.11
CA ALA A 690 -5.53 5.88 7.35
C ALA A 690 -7.06 5.66 7.36
N GLU A 691 -7.75 5.91 6.26
CA GLU A 691 -9.18 5.64 6.13
C GLU A 691 -9.45 4.14 6.05
N HIS A 692 -8.67 3.38 5.28
CA HIS A 692 -8.79 1.94 5.17
C HIS A 692 -8.56 1.23 6.51
N GLN A 693 -7.54 1.61 7.29
CA GLN A 693 -7.31 1.01 8.62
C GLN A 693 -8.38 1.43 9.65
N SER A 694 -8.97 2.61 9.52
CA SER A 694 -9.99 3.10 10.45
C SER A 694 -11.30 2.34 10.21
N HIS A 695 -11.67 2.20 8.93
CA HIS A 695 -12.73 1.28 8.54
C HIS A 695 -12.44 -0.14 9.03
N GLY A 696 -11.17 -0.57 8.94
CA GLY A 696 -10.54 -1.70 9.67
C GLY A 696 -11.23 -2.07 10.97
N ARG A 697 -10.95 -1.20 11.92
CA ARG A 697 -11.28 -1.37 13.32
C ARG A 697 -12.78 -1.27 13.57
N ILE A 698 -13.46 -0.38 12.85
CA ILE A 698 -14.89 -0.16 13.01
C ILE A 698 -15.68 -1.36 12.48
N SER A 699 -15.42 -1.78 11.24
CA SER A 699 -16.16 -2.88 10.64
C SER A 699 -15.91 -4.21 11.36
N ALA A 700 -14.69 -4.44 11.85
CA ALA A 700 -14.37 -5.63 12.64
C ALA A 700 -15.08 -5.64 14.01
N ALA A 701 -15.15 -4.49 14.69
CA ALA A 701 -15.86 -4.36 15.95
C ALA A 701 -17.38 -4.60 15.80
N GLN A 702 -17.94 -4.15 14.67
CA GLN A 702 -19.37 -4.26 14.36
C GLN A 702 -19.78 -5.58 13.70
N SER A 703 -18.84 -6.42 13.25
CA SER A 703 -19.17 -7.68 12.57
C SER A 703 -19.68 -8.78 13.51
N ARG A 704 -20.11 -8.43 14.73
CA ARG A 704 -20.73 -9.36 15.67
C ARG A 704 -22.14 -9.63 15.17
N LEU A 705 -22.49 -10.91 14.99
CA LEU A 705 -23.85 -11.33 14.67
C LEU A 705 -24.38 -12.18 15.82
N THR A 706 -25.58 -11.89 16.30
CA THR A 706 -26.31 -12.90 17.08
C THR A 706 -27.02 -13.79 16.07
N THR A 707 -26.52 -15.00 15.83
CA THR A 707 -27.28 -15.98 15.03
C THR A 707 -28.21 -16.75 15.96
N GLN A 708 -29.52 -16.63 15.70
CA GLN A 708 -30.52 -17.48 16.33
C GLN A 708 -30.55 -18.80 15.56
N ASP A 709 -30.36 -19.91 16.26
CA ASP A 709 -30.51 -21.25 15.69
C ASP A 709 -31.92 -21.36 15.05
N PRO A 710 -32.06 -21.81 13.77
CA PRO A 710 -33.35 -22.09 13.16
C PRO A 710 -34.19 -23.14 13.93
N HIS A 711 -33.60 -23.83 14.90
CA HIS A 711 -34.29 -24.75 15.82
C HIS A 711 -34.46 -24.21 17.25
N ASN A 712 -34.29 -22.89 17.42
CA ASN A 712 -34.66 -22.09 18.59
C ASN A 712 -34.19 -22.64 19.95
N THR A 713 -33.10 -23.40 19.99
CA THR A 713 -32.67 -24.09 21.21
C THR A 713 -31.49 -23.40 21.91
N TRP A 714 -30.63 -22.65 21.20
CA TRP A 714 -29.58 -21.80 21.82
C TRP A 714 -29.22 -20.57 20.95
N GLN A 715 -28.97 -19.42 21.59
CA GLN A 715 -28.34 -18.26 20.93
C GLN A 715 -26.83 -18.46 20.90
N ARG A 716 -26.22 -18.41 19.71
CA ARG A 716 -24.75 -18.39 19.59
C ARG A 716 -24.31 -16.93 19.50
N ASP A 717 -23.66 -16.44 20.56
CA ASP A 717 -22.93 -15.18 20.51
C ASP A 717 -21.75 -15.37 19.55
N THR A 718 -21.87 -14.90 18.30
CA THR A 718 -20.74 -14.95 17.37
C THR A 718 -19.77 -13.84 17.74
N SER A 719 -18.51 -14.21 17.94
CA SER A 719 -17.46 -13.21 18.12
C SER A 719 -17.17 -12.55 16.78
N GLY A 720 -16.87 -11.25 16.80
CA GLY A 720 -16.57 -10.46 15.60
C GLY A 720 -15.32 -10.92 14.83
N MET A 721 -14.94 -10.12 13.85
CA MET A 721 -13.72 -10.31 13.07
C MET A 721 -12.51 -9.74 13.81
N GLU A 722 -11.35 -10.32 13.56
CA GLU A 722 -10.09 -9.61 13.69
C GLU A 722 -9.77 -8.95 12.34
N ASP A 723 -9.33 -7.71 12.37
CA ASP A 723 -8.80 -7.01 11.19
C ASP A 723 -7.66 -6.09 11.61
N ARG A 724 -6.44 -6.42 11.16
CA ARG A 724 -5.26 -5.60 11.36
C ARG A 724 -4.58 -5.30 10.03
N PRO A 725 -4.14 -4.04 9.83
CA PRO A 725 -3.25 -3.73 8.72
C PRO A 725 -1.95 -4.53 8.86
N ALA A 726 -1.47 -5.08 7.74
CA ALA A 726 -0.14 -5.67 7.65
C ALA A 726 0.78 -4.76 6.80
N LEU A 727 1.84 -5.33 6.21
CA LEU A 727 2.69 -4.62 5.26
C LEU A 727 1.91 -4.35 3.95
N GLY A 728 2.02 -3.14 3.44
CA GLY A 728 1.42 -2.74 2.18
C GLY A 728 2.04 -1.47 1.63
N TYR A 729 2.08 -1.34 0.31
CA TYR A 729 2.43 -0.11 -0.37
C TYR A 729 1.47 0.16 -1.52
N GLY A 730 1.33 1.43 -1.84
CA GLY A 730 0.63 1.90 -3.02
C GLY A 730 1.27 3.17 -3.52
N MET A 731 0.86 3.62 -4.69
CA MET A 731 1.38 4.80 -5.34
C MET A 731 0.27 5.82 -5.57
N PHE A 732 0.63 7.09 -5.45
CA PHE A 732 -0.21 8.17 -5.93
C PHE A 732 0.59 9.04 -6.89
N HIS A 733 0.06 9.17 -8.10
CA HIS A 733 0.78 9.66 -9.26
C HIS A 733 0.25 11.02 -9.69
N SER A 734 1.14 11.90 -10.13
CA SER A 734 0.82 12.90 -11.16
C SER A 734 0.88 12.19 -12.51
N VAL A 735 -0.28 11.78 -13.02
CA VAL A 735 -0.40 10.85 -14.15
C VAL A 735 0.23 11.43 -15.39
N ALA A 736 1.22 10.72 -15.90
CA ALA A 736 1.89 11.05 -17.15
C ALA A 736 1.45 10.03 -18.21
N VAL A 737 0.89 10.51 -19.32
CA VAL A 737 0.43 9.67 -20.42
C VAL A 737 1.41 9.82 -21.58
N PRO A 738 2.09 8.72 -21.99
CA PRO A 738 2.97 8.74 -23.15
C PRO A 738 2.22 9.18 -24.39
N THR A 739 2.85 10.06 -25.17
CA THR A 739 2.38 10.38 -26.51
C THR A 739 3.08 9.44 -27.48
N LYS A 740 2.37 8.39 -27.89
CA LYS A 740 2.88 7.38 -28.81
C LYS A 740 2.28 7.55 -30.18
N LEU A 741 3.15 7.81 -31.16
CA LEU A 741 2.82 7.68 -32.57
C LEU A 741 3.49 6.40 -33.06
N TYR A 742 2.76 5.58 -33.81
CA TYR A 742 3.26 4.29 -34.29
C TYR A 742 3.73 3.31 -33.19
N GLY A 743 3.11 3.35 -32.00
CA GLY A 743 3.22 2.33 -30.94
C GLY A 743 4.58 2.22 -30.25
N THR A 744 5.66 2.60 -30.94
CA THR A 744 7.07 2.45 -30.58
C THR A 744 7.79 3.79 -30.51
N VAL A 745 7.31 4.83 -31.20
CA VAL A 745 7.88 6.18 -31.14
C VAL A 745 7.16 6.99 -30.08
N THR A 746 7.77 7.06 -28.89
CA THR A 746 7.37 8.00 -27.85
C THR A 746 7.88 9.39 -28.20
N THR A 747 6.96 10.30 -28.50
CA THR A 747 7.28 11.69 -28.85
C THR A 747 7.26 12.63 -27.65
N GLY A 748 6.90 12.10 -26.48
CA GLY A 748 6.89 12.82 -25.21
C GLY A 748 5.84 12.26 -24.27
N VAL A 749 5.48 13.06 -23.28
CA VAL A 749 4.51 12.72 -22.23
C VAL A 749 3.62 13.92 -21.95
N ARG A 750 2.37 13.68 -21.55
CA ARG A 750 1.40 14.71 -21.14
C ARG A 750 0.88 14.42 -19.75
N PHE A 751 0.54 15.45 -18.99
CA PHE A 751 0.00 15.31 -17.65
C PHE A 751 -1.52 15.47 -17.68
N LYS A 752 -2.26 14.43 -17.29
CA LYS A 752 -3.74 14.43 -17.40
C LYS A 752 -4.48 14.60 -16.07
N GLY A 753 -3.77 14.48 -14.96
CA GLY A 753 -4.37 14.58 -13.63
C GLY A 753 -3.60 13.76 -12.61
N VAL A 754 -4.33 13.17 -11.68
CA VAL A 754 -3.79 12.34 -10.61
C VAL A 754 -4.50 10.99 -10.57
N MET A 755 -3.81 9.96 -10.08
CA MET A 755 -4.38 8.61 -9.96
C MET A 755 -3.72 7.88 -8.81
N MET A 756 -4.54 7.13 -8.07
CA MET A 756 -4.09 6.23 -7.02
C MET A 756 -4.07 4.80 -7.54
N ASP A 757 -3.00 4.09 -7.21
CA ASP A 757 -2.81 2.69 -7.55
C ASP A 757 -2.31 1.94 -6.32
N ILE A 758 -3.11 1.03 -5.77
CA ILE A 758 -2.71 0.24 -4.59
C ILE A 758 -2.12 -1.09 -5.06
N SER A 759 -0.82 -1.05 -5.28
CA SER A 759 -0.01 -2.14 -5.82
C SER A 759 0.09 -3.37 -4.92
N HIS A 760 0.14 -3.16 -3.60
CA HIS A 760 0.39 -4.24 -2.64
C HIS A 760 -0.31 -4.00 -1.31
N MET A 761 -1.33 -4.80 -1.00
CA MET A 761 -1.99 -4.79 0.30
C MET A 761 -2.03 -6.20 0.89
N ARG A 762 -1.56 -6.33 2.13
CA ARG A 762 -1.80 -7.48 2.98
C ARG A 762 -2.57 -7.07 4.24
N ALA A 763 -3.38 -7.98 4.76
CA ALA A 763 -4.10 -7.79 6.01
C ALA A 763 -4.19 -9.10 6.80
N ILE A 764 -4.10 -9.00 8.12
CA ILE A 764 -4.32 -10.11 9.05
C ILE A 764 -5.80 -10.07 9.45
N ARG A 765 -6.58 -11.02 8.93
CA ARG A 765 -8.03 -11.05 9.08
C ARG A 765 -8.54 -12.46 9.27
N TRP A 766 -9.30 -12.68 10.34
CA TRP A 766 -9.96 -13.95 10.58
C TRP A 766 -11.12 -13.84 11.58
N VAL A 767 -11.98 -14.85 11.60
CA VAL A 767 -13.13 -14.89 12.50
C VAL A 767 -12.72 -15.41 13.88
N LYS A 768 -13.15 -14.74 14.95
CA LYS A 768 -12.68 -15.04 16.33
C LYS A 768 -13.25 -16.31 16.98
N ASP A 769 -14.26 -16.96 16.38
CA ASP A 769 -14.96 -18.16 16.92
C ASP A 769 -14.79 -19.41 16.04
N SER A 770 -13.96 -19.36 15.01
CA SER A 770 -13.79 -20.49 14.07
C SER A 770 -13.22 -21.72 14.77
N ARG A 771 -13.71 -22.92 14.45
CA ARG A 771 -13.08 -24.19 14.86
C ARG A 771 -12.52 -24.90 13.63
N LEU A 772 -11.38 -25.57 13.77
CA LEU A 772 -10.87 -26.52 12.79
C LEU A 772 -11.64 -27.85 12.94
N PRO A 773 -11.90 -28.60 11.84
CA PRO A 773 -12.46 -29.93 11.97
C PRO A 773 -11.44 -30.85 12.68
N GLN A 774 -11.86 -31.46 13.80
CA GLN A 774 -11.02 -32.40 14.56
C GLN A 774 -10.78 -33.75 13.85
N ASN A 775 -11.45 -34.00 12.72
CA ASN A 775 -11.23 -35.15 11.84
C ASN A 775 -11.61 -34.77 10.41
N ALA A 776 -10.70 -34.90 9.44
CA ALA A 776 -10.97 -34.69 8.01
C ALA A 776 -12.06 -35.65 7.44
N ALA A 777 -12.47 -36.67 8.21
CA ALA A 777 -13.43 -37.68 7.80
C ALA A 777 -14.92 -37.32 8.03
N THR A 778 -15.24 -36.24 8.75
CA THR A 778 -16.64 -35.83 8.99
C THR A 778 -16.87 -34.36 8.63
N GLY A 779 -16.96 -34.08 7.33
CA GLY A 779 -17.86 -33.08 6.73
C GLY A 779 -17.77 -31.61 7.19
N ALA A 780 -16.86 -30.86 6.58
CA ALA A 780 -17.00 -29.55 5.90
C ALA A 780 -17.92 -28.38 6.39
N THR A 781 -18.84 -28.50 7.35
CA THR A 781 -19.87 -27.45 7.56
C THR A 781 -19.41 -26.23 8.37
N ALA A 782 -18.71 -26.41 9.49
CA ALA A 782 -18.27 -25.28 10.35
C ALA A 782 -17.16 -24.41 9.70
N GLN A 783 -16.28 -25.02 8.91
CA GLN A 783 -15.27 -24.30 8.14
C GLN A 783 -15.92 -23.50 7.00
N THR A 784 -17.05 -23.96 6.45
CA THR A 784 -17.79 -23.23 5.42
C THR A 784 -18.42 -21.95 5.97
N GLU A 785 -19.00 -21.94 7.17
CA GLU A 785 -19.60 -20.73 7.75
C GLU A 785 -18.55 -19.66 8.13
N ALA A 786 -17.47 -20.03 8.83
CA ALA A 786 -16.39 -19.09 9.16
C ALA A 786 -15.71 -18.54 7.89
N LYS A 787 -15.43 -19.42 6.92
CA LYS A 787 -14.87 -19.02 5.63
C LYS A 787 -15.84 -18.12 4.85
N ASN A 788 -17.14 -18.39 4.85
CA ASN A 788 -18.13 -17.53 4.18
C ASN A 788 -18.22 -16.15 4.81
N ARG A 789 -18.24 -16.05 6.15
CA ARG A 789 -18.18 -14.75 6.85
C ARG A 789 -16.90 -13.99 6.50
N TRP A 790 -15.77 -14.69 6.46
CA TRP A 790 -14.49 -14.11 6.09
C TRP A 790 -14.45 -13.64 4.62
N ILE A 791 -15.01 -14.41 3.69
CA ILE A 791 -15.16 -14.01 2.27
C ILE A 791 -16.06 -12.78 2.18
N ALA A 792 -17.22 -12.78 2.84
CA ALA A 792 -18.17 -11.66 2.82
C ALA A 792 -17.52 -10.38 3.37
N TYR A 793 -16.79 -10.49 4.48
CA TYR A 793 -16.05 -9.38 5.06
C TYR A 793 -14.97 -8.86 4.11
N ASN A 794 -14.13 -9.73 3.52
CA ASN A 794 -13.11 -9.30 2.58
C ASN A 794 -13.68 -8.68 1.29
N ARG A 795 -14.84 -9.14 0.81
CA ARG A 795 -15.55 -8.51 -0.31
C ARG A 795 -15.97 -7.08 0.02
N MET A 796 -16.60 -6.88 1.18
CA MET A 796 -16.97 -5.55 1.67
C MET A 796 -15.73 -4.65 1.83
N ARG A 797 -14.62 -5.20 2.33
CA ARG A 797 -13.35 -4.47 2.45
C ARG A 797 -12.73 -4.10 1.12
N GLY A 798 -12.77 -4.99 0.14
CA GLY A 798 -12.29 -4.72 -1.21
C GLY A 798 -13.12 -3.62 -1.89
N GLN A 799 -14.44 -3.68 -1.78
CA GLN A 799 -15.34 -2.63 -2.31
C GLN A 799 -15.01 -1.26 -1.72
N TYR A 800 -14.84 -1.19 -0.39
CA TYR A 800 -14.46 0.05 0.28
C TYR A 800 -13.07 0.54 -0.13
N ALA A 801 -12.08 -0.36 -0.19
CA ALA A 801 -10.71 -0.03 -0.59
C ALA A 801 -10.67 0.55 -2.02
N SER A 802 -11.38 -0.05 -2.97
CA SER A 802 -11.50 0.44 -4.34
C SER A 802 -12.19 1.80 -4.40
N ALA A 803 -13.23 2.00 -3.59
CA ALA A 803 -13.91 3.29 -3.53
C ALA A 803 -13.01 4.43 -3.00
N LEU A 804 -12.02 4.13 -2.16
CA LEU A 804 -11.10 5.15 -1.66
C LEU A 804 -10.11 5.65 -2.73
N GLU A 805 -9.82 4.86 -3.77
CA GLU A 805 -8.82 5.21 -4.79
C GLU A 805 -9.21 6.46 -5.60
N HIS A 806 -10.51 6.72 -5.80
CA HIS A 806 -10.99 7.97 -6.41
C HIS A 806 -11.58 8.95 -5.38
N ALA A 807 -12.23 8.48 -4.31
CA ALA A 807 -12.92 9.37 -3.37
C ALA A 807 -11.94 10.26 -2.59
N ILE A 808 -10.75 9.76 -2.27
CA ILE A 808 -9.74 10.56 -1.56
C ILE A 808 -9.18 11.67 -2.45
N PRO A 809 -8.68 11.39 -3.66
CA PRO A 809 -8.25 12.45 -4.58
C PRO A 809 -9.36 13.46 -4.87
N GLU A 810 -10.60 12.99 -5.04
CA GLU A 810 -11.73 13.88 -5.23
C GLU A 810 -11.94 14.81 -4.03
N ARG A 811 -12.05 14.29 -2.80
CA ARG A 811 -12.17 15.14 -1.59
C ARG A 811 -11.01 16.11 -1.42
N PHE A 812 -9.82 15.71 -1.85
CA PHE A 812 -8.59 16.47 -1.63
C PHE A 812 -8.42 17.61 -2.65
N PHE A 813 -8.71 17.35 -3.93
CA PHE A 813 -8.50 18.30 -5.02
C PHE A 813 -9.77 19.02 -5.48
N ASN A 814 -10.95 18.49 -5.18
CA ASN A 814 -12.22 19.12 -5.54
C ASN A 814 -12.58 20.20 -4.50
N ASP A 815 -12.83 21.42 -4.97
CA ASP A 815 -13.38 22.48 -4.13
C ASP A 815 -14.92 22.50 -4.29
N PRO A 816 -15.68 22.10 -3.26
CA PRO A 816 -17.14 22.07 -3.32
C PRO A 816 -17.78 23.44 -3.59
N ALA A 817 -17.06 24.54 -3.36
CA ALA A 817 -17.55 25.89 -3.60
C ALA A 817 -17.42 26.33 -5.07
N THR A 818 -16.57 25.68 -5.86
CA THR A 818 -16.31 26.04 -7.26
C THR A 818 -16.64 24.95 -8.27
N CYS A 819 -16.71 23.69 -7.84
CA CYS A 819 -17.11 22.56 -8.68
C CYS A 819 -18.57 22.18 -8.46
N ASN A 820 -19.42 22.58 -9.41
CA ASN A 820 -20.83 22.19 -9.44
C ASN A 820 -20.96 20.68 -9.66
N ALA A 821 -21.23 19.91 -8.59
CA ALA A 821 -21.88 18.61 -8.76
C ALA A 821 -23.24 18.86 -9.45
N PRO A 822 -23.62 18.14 -10.52
CA PRO A 822 -24.93 18.25 -11.12
C PRO A 822 -26.01 18.01 -10.05
N GLY A 823 -26.76 19.05 -9.67
CA GLY A 823 -27.82 18.97 -8.65
C GLY A 823 -27.63 19.87 -7.42
N ALA A 824 -26.50 20.56 -7.26
CA ALA A 824 -26.38 21.60 -6.25
C ALA A 824 -27.24 22.82 -6.63
N SER A 825 -28.45 22.89 -6.08
CA SER A 825 -29.19 24.16 -6.03
C SER A 825 -28.46 25.05 -5.03
N ALA A 826 -27.99 26.19 -5.51
CA ALA A 826 -27.39 27.22 -4.66
C ALA A 826 -28.43 27.65 -3.61
N THR A 827 -28.25 27.25 -2.36
CA THR A 827 -28.89 27.92 -1.23
C THR A 827 -28.02 29.12 -0.86
N THR A 828 -28.56 30.30 -1.17
CA THR A 828 -28.18 31.61 -0.64
C THR A 828 -28.07 31.63 0.88
#